data_AF-A0A953W622-F1
#
_entry.id   AF-A0A953W622-F1
#
_cell.length_a   1.000
_cell.length_b   1.000
_cell.length_c   1.000
_cell.angle_alpha   90.00
_cell.angle_beta   90.00
_cell.angle_gamma   90.00
#
_symmetry.space_group_name_H-M   'P 1'
#
loop_
_entity.id
_entity.type
_entity.pdbx_description
1 polymer ?
#
loop_
_entity_poly.entity_id
_entity_poly.type
_entity_poly.pdbx_seq_one_letter_code
_entity_poly.pdbx_strand_id
1 'polypeptide(L)'
;MFLIGAIFVAGGFESACARDILVIGTPLEPPNLDPASGAAAAVDTVVYGNIFEGLTQITQTGEVAPLLAESWDASPDRMSYIFHLRHGVHFHDGTSFDAEDVKFTIDRILAPDSTNAQKALYQPIKSVEVLDPYTVQISLSRPASELPYVLGWGDAVMVAPESVATAATQPVGTGPYKFMNWRRGDSLTLSANDDYWGAAPHIRTVEFKFIGDAAAAYSALKAGDVDAFPNYPAPENVADFERDPRFKVVVGASEGKVILAINNRKAPLNNVLVRRAISHAIDREAVIDGAMFGFGEPIGSHFTRSTPGFEDLTGKYPHDQARARALLTQAGYKEGLSLTLRAPPRPYARRAAEIIAAELGQVGVHVTVENLEWAQWLDQVFTRHDFDLTIVEHVEPMDFGIYARDDYYFGYANAAYKKLYSEYQVAIANDERSALLRRMQETLADDAVNAFLYQSARITILRNDLNGLWADMPVPATILANAYFTTDAASPARQGKSSSGGAWVGWLLLAVGAAILAYAARRLGAASLGARFGAHAATLVAASIVIFTMVQVVPGDPAAYMMGLNANPEAVAALREQLGLNGPLLSRYADWTLGLIRGDFGTSYTYEVPVGQLVAERLNVSGPLALMAMAFSIIIGIPVGVIAASRRGGAIDTALNALMQIGVALPNFWIAMLLIMVFSIQLQWFSAGGFSGWGNGALPALRDLFLPALALAAPQAAILARVMRSALLDTMNEDYVRTARAKGLTRDQAMWRHALRNAMIPVLTIIGLQFPFLLAGGIIIENVFSLPGLGRLVFQAIIQRDLIVVQSVVFLLVLAVILAAFLIDIAYVGVDPRLRSARR
;
A
#
# COMPACT_ATOMS: atom_id res chain seq x y z
N MET A 1 10.84 -18.71 -44.36
CA MET A 1 10.39 -17.58 -45.18
C MET A 1 8.86 -17.61 -45.13
N PHE A 2 8.29 -16.60 -44.48
CA PHE A 2 6.87 -16.22 -44.39
C PHE A 2 5.81 -17.30 -44.10
N LEU A 3 5.31 -17.34 -42.86
CA LEU A 3 3.87 -17.28 -42.57
C LEU A 3 3.66 -16.94 -41.07
N ILE A 4 3.91 -15.68 -40.74
CA ILE A 4 3.24 -14.97 -39.63
C ILE A 4 2.38 -13.95 -40.36
N GLY A 5 1.07 -14.14 -40.35
CA GLY A 5 0.16 -13.27 -41.08
C GLY A 5 -1.29 -13.67 -40.90
N ALA A 6 -2.04 -12.74 -40.31
CA ALA A 6 -3.48 -12.57 -40.40
C ALA A 6 -4.38 -13.63 -39.74
N ILE A 7 -4.79 -13.37 -38.49
CA ILE A 7 -6.22 -13.22 -38.15
C ILE A 7 -6.35 -12.08 -37.14
N PHE A 8 -6.45 -10.86 -37.66
CA PHE A 8 -7.14 -9.75 -37.01
C PHE A 8 -7.88 -9.02 -38.14
N VAL A 9 -9.10 -8.59 -37.86
CA VAL A 9 -10.06 -7.82 -38.69
C VAL A 9 -11.29 -8.62 -39.14
N ALA A 10 -12.34 -8.47 -38.34
CA ALA A 10 -13.75 -8.18 -38.68
C ALA A 10 -14.51 -8.33 -37.33
N GLY A 11 -15.00 -7.29 -36.67
CA GLY A 11 -15.85 -6.21 -37.17
C GLY A 11 -17.23 -6.42 -36.54
N GLY A 12 -17.53 -5.69 -35.48
CA GLY A 12 -18.85 -5.62 -34.86
C GLY A 12 -18.98 -4.27 -34.19
N PHE A 13 -19.90 -3.45 -34.68
CA PHE A 13 -20.26 -2.16 -34.10
C PHE A 13 -20.69 -2.37 -32.64
N GLU A 14 -19.85 -1.97 -31.68
CA GLU A 14 -20.27 -1.82 -30.30
C GLU A 14 -20.90 -0.43 -30.15
N SER A 15 -22.15 -0.43 -29.71
CA SER A 15 -22.84 0.80 -29.33
C SER A 15 -22.09 1.48 -28.19
N ALA A 16 -21.89 2.80 -28.30
CA ALA A 16 -21.27 3.61 -27.27
C ALA A 16 -22.05 3.48 -25.95
N CYS A 17 -21.40 2.96 -24.91
CA CYS A 17 -21.90 2.97 -23.55
C CYS A 17 -20.99 3.89 -22.72
N ALA A 18 -21.59 4.72 -21.87
CA ALA A 18 -20.88 5.64 -20.99
C ALA A 18 -19.90 4.87 -20.08
N ARG A 19 -18.81 5.53 -19.68
CA ARG A 19 -17.78 4.94 -18.82
C ARG A 19 -18.31 4.95 -17.38
N ASP A 20 -18.87 3.83 -16.95
CA ASP A 20 -19.55 3.70 -15.64
C ASP A 20 -18.60 3.51 -14.44
N ILE A 21 -17.29 3.39 -14.69
CA ILE A 21 -16.27 3.08 -13.67
C ILE A 21 -15.26 4.22 -13.56
N LEU A 22 -15.05 4.69 -12.33
CA LEU A 22 -13.96 5.58 -11.93
C LEU A 22 -12.90 4.80 -11.15
N VAL A 23 -11.66 4.78 -11.62
CA VAL A 23 -10.54 4.16 -10.89
C VAL A 23 -9.71 5.24 -10.19
N ILE A 24 -9.70 5.21 -8.85
CA ILE A 24 -8.95 6.11 -7.99
C ILE A 24 -7.72 5.39 -7.44
N GLY A 25 -6.53 5.90 -7.73
CA GLY A 25 -5.30 5.45 -7.07
C GLY A 25 -5.18 6.05 -5.67
N THR A 26 -4.82 5.23 -4.69
CA THR A 26 -4.49 5.66 -3.32
C THR A 26 -3.19 4.99 -2.88
N PRO A 27 -2.31 5.68 -2.14
CA PRO A 27 -1.03 5.12 -1.73
C PRO A 27 -1.15 4.06 -0.64
N LEU A 28 -2.20 4.12 0.18
CA LEU A 28 -2.38 3.27 1.35
C LEU A 28 -3.73 2.55 1.29
N GLU A 29 -3.69 1.28 1.63
CA GLU A 29 -4.88 0.51 1.94
C GLU A 29 -5.31 0.76 3.38
N PRO A 30 -6.61 0.94 3.65
CA PRO A 30 -7.10 1.05 5.01
C PRO A 30 -6.95 -0.28 5.77
N PRO A 31 -6.58 -0.28 7.05
CA PRO A 31 -6.45 -1.52 7.84
C PRO A 31 -7.81 -2.22 8.05
N ASN A 32 -8.87 -1.44 8.24
CA ASN A 32 -10.27 -1.87 8.32
C ASN A 32 -11.16 -0.79 7.65
N LEU A 33 -12.47 -0.95 7.67
CA LEU A 33 -13.41 0.03 7.08
C LEU A 33 -14.28 0.76 8.11
N ASP A 34 -13.97 0.69 9.41
CA ASP A 34 -14.71 1.39 10.45
C ASP A 34 -13.95 2.64 10.91
N PRO A 35 -14.41 3.85 10.54
CA PRO A 35 -13.76 5.11 10.92
C PRO A 35 -13.59 5.29 12.44
N ALA A 36 -14.48 4.70 13.23
CA ALA A 36 -14.47 4.86 14.68
C ALA A 36 -13.56 3.85 15.40
N SER A 37 -12.86 2.97 14.69
CA SER A 37 -12.09 1.87 15.31
C SER A 37 -10.56 2.05 15.26
N GLY A 38 -10.03 3.22 14.87
CA GLY A 38 -8.60 3.51 14.90
C GLY A 38 -8.20 4.83 14.24
N ALA A 39 -6.92 5.23 14.38
CA ALA A 39 -6.40 6.53 13.91
C ALA A 39 -5.96 6.57 12.43
N ALA A 40 -6.21 5.51 11.66
CA ALA A 40 -5.67 5.41 10.31
C ALA A 40 -6.47 6.25 9.31
N ALA A 41 -5.95 7.42 8.93
CA ALA A 41 -6.55 8.31 7.93
C ALA A 41 -6.92 7.64 6.58
N ALA A 42 -6.26 6.53 6.23
CA ALA A 42 -6.59 5.75 5.04
C ALA A 42 -8.03 5.18 5.07
N VAL A 43 -8.62 4.97 6.25
CA VAL A 43 -10.02 4.53 6.42
C VAL A 43 -10.94 5.62 5.89
N ASP A 44 -10.86 6.83 6.46
CA ASP A 44 -11.66 7.98 6.04
C ASP A 44 -11.48 8.33 4.57
N THR A 45 -10.27 8.17 4.04
CA THR A 45 -9.95 8.41 2.62
C THR A 45 -10.89 7.65 1.69
N VAL A 46 -11.30 6.44 2.07
CA VAL A 46 -12.16 5.56 1.28
C VAL A 46 -13.62 5.69 1.68
N VAL A 47 -13.93 5.66 2.99
CA VAL A 47 -15.31 5.41 3.46
C VAL A 47 -16.06 6.67 3.88
N TYR A 48 -15.39 7.70 4.39
CA TYR A 48 -16.07 8.91 4.87
C TYR A 48 -16.57 9.76 3.69
N GLY A 49 -17.85 10.15 3.74
CA GLY A 49 -18.55 10.88 2.68
C GLY A 49 -18.86 10.05 1.43
N ASN A 50 -18.43 8.77 1.39
CA ASN A 50 -18.75 7.83 0.32
C ASN A 50 -19.72 6.76 0.82
N ILE A 51 -19.37 6.05 1.90
CA ILE A 51 -20.19 5.01 2.52
C ILE A 51 -20.89 5.57 3.76
N PHE A 52 -20.11 6.18 4.64
CA PHE A 52 -20.58 6.72 5.90
C PHE A 52 -20.71 8.23 5.86
N GLU A 53 -21.66 8.76 6.64
CA GLU A 53 -21.94 10.18 6.76
C GLU A 53 -21.99 10.57 8.24
N GLY A 54 -21.52 11.77 8.58
CA GLY A 54 -21.65 12.35 9.92
C GLY A 54 -23.01 12.98 10.15
N LEU A 55 -23.28 13.37 11.40
CA LEU A 55 -24.47 14.16 11.73
C LEU A 55 -24.41 15.53 11.04
N THR A 56 -23.22 16.13 11.03
CA THR A 56 -22.84 17.31 10.26
C THR A 56 -21.76 16.93 9.24
N GLN A 57 -21.26 17.89 8.47
CA GLN A 57 -20.10 17.70 7.60
C GLN A 57 -19.13 18.87 7.68
N ILE A 58 -17.89 18.61 7.30
CA ILE A 58 -16.89 19.62 7.02
C ILE A 58 -16.81 19.78 5.49
N THR A 59 -17.14 20.97 4.99
CA THR A 59 -17.13 21.26 3.55
C THR A 59 -15.69 21.38 3.02
N GLN A 60 -15.52 21.46 1.70
CA GLN A 60 -14.19 21.68 1.08
C GLN A 60 -13.47 22.93 1.62
N THR A 61 -14.20 23.94 2.09
CA THR A 61 -13.62 25.16 2.67
C THR A 61 -13.25 25.04 4.15
N GLY A 62 -13.50 23.88 4.78
CA GLY A 62 -13.26 23.65 6.20
C GLY A 62 -14.39 24.12 7.13
N GLU A 63 -15.52 24.56 6.58
CA GLU A 63 -16.67 25.04 7.35
C GLU A 63 -17.60 23.90 7.75
N VAL A 64 -18.27 24.04 8.90
CA VAL A 64 -19.32 23.10 9.33
C VAL A 64 -20.60 23.39 8.55
N ALA A 65 -21.20 22.36 7.98
CA ALA A 65 -22.48 22.43 7.30
C ALA A 65 -23.43 21.28 7.71
N PRO A 66 -24.75 21.44 7.48
CA PRO A 66 -25.71 20.35 7.62
C PRO A 66 -25.35 19.13 6.77
N LEU A 67 -25.51 17.93 7.34
CA LEU A 67 -25.46 16.66 6.60
C LEU A 67 -26.66 15.80 7.01
N LEU A 68 -26.56 14.76 7.85
CA LEU A 68 -27.73 13.97 8.26
C LEU A 68 -28.68 14.75 9.18
N ALA A 69 -28.15 15.68 9.98
CA ALA A 69 -28.93 16.76 10.56
C ALA A 69 -29.10 17.88 9.52
N GLU A 70 -30.35 18.27 9.26
CA GLU A 70 -30.67 19.39 8.37
C GLU A 70 -30.43 20.75 9.03
N SER A 71 -30.53 20.80 10.36
CA SER A 71 -30.23 21.97 11.18
C SER A 71 -29.98 21.59 12.63
N TRP A 72 -29.47 22.54 13.42
CA TRP A 72 -29.36 22.37 14.87
C TRP A 72 -29.52 23.71 15.60
N ASP A 73 -30.10 23.63 16.79
CA ASP A 73 -30.22 24.75 17.72
C ASP A 73 -29.24 24.57 18.86
N ALA A 74 -28.39 25.56 19.10
CA ALA A 74 -27.45 25.56 20.21
C ALA A 74 -27.96 26.50 21.31
N SER A 75 -28.02 26.01 22.55
CA SER A 75 -28.35 26.84 23.70
C SER A 75 -27.37 28.03 23.82
N PRO A 76 -27.79 29.19 24.37
CA PRO A 76 -26.93 30.37 24.50
C PRO A 76 -25.64 30.11 25.28
N ASP A 77 -25.69 29.21 26.26
CA ASP A 77 -24.55 28.78 27.08
C ASP A 77 -23.74 27.63 26.46
N ARG A 78 -24.12 27.15 25.27
CA ARG A 78 -23.50 26.01 24.55
C ARG A 78 -23.41 24.74 25.40
N MET A 79 -24.33 24.56 26.34
CA MET A 79 -24.45 23.37 27.18
C MET A 79 -25.41 22.32 26.61
N SER A 80 -26.21 22.68 25.60
CA SER A 80 -27.08 21.73 24.90
C SER A 80 -27.25 22.08 23.43
N TYR A 81 -27.39 21.05 22.60
CA TYR A 81 -27.65 21.15 21.18
C TYR A 81 -28.84 20.26 20.83
N ILE A 82 -29.80 20.80 20.09
CA ILE A 82 -30.93 20.04 19.53
C ILE A 82 -30.67 19.90 18.04
N PHE A 83 -30.51 18.68 17.54
CA PHE A 83 -30.32 18.40 16.13
C PHE A 83 -31.64 17.93 15.53
N HIS A 84 -31.98 18.51 14.38
CA HIS A 84 -33.15 18.14 13.57
C HIS A 84 -32.67 17.29 12.40
N LEU A 85 -33.14 16.05 12.34
CA LEU A 85 -32.67 15.03 11.39
C LEU A 85 -33.47 15.07 10.10
N ARG A 86 -32.81 14.71 8.99
CA ARG A 86 -33.50 14.55 7.71
C ARG A 86 -34.47 13.37 7.76
N HIS A 87 -35.63 13.56 7.13
CA HIS A 87 -36.60 12.51 6.91
C HIS A 87 -36.24 11.63 5.70
N GLY A 88 -36.64 10.36 5.74
CA GLY A 88 -36.54 9.45 4.59
C GLY A 88 -35.12 8.97 4.26
N VAL A 89 -34.16 9.17 5.17
CA VAL A 89 -32.82 8.61 5.05
C VAL A 89 -32.86 7.12 5.40
N HIS A 90 -32.17 6.31 4.61
CA HIS A 90 -32.03 4.88 4.83
C HIS A 90 -30.56 4.49 4.81
N PHE A 91 -30.21 3.48 5.61
CA PHE A 91 -28.96 2.77 5.50
C PHE A 91 -28.93 1.91 4.22
N HIS A 92 -27.73 1.48 3.81
CA HIS A 92 -27.54 0.72 2.57
C HIS A 92 -28.27 -0.64 2.54
N ASP A 93 -28.57 -1.20 3.70
CA ASP A 93 -29.34 -2.44 3.91
C ASP A 93 -30.86 -2.22 3.93
N GLY A 94 -31.31 -0.97 3.86
CA GLY A 94 -32.71 -0.57 3.76
C GLY A 94 -33.36 -0.23 5.10
N THR A 95 -32.66 -0.31 6.24
CA THR A 95 -33.20 0.19 7.51
C THR A 95 -33.26 1.72 7.52
N SER A 96 -34.19 2.29 8.28
CA SER A 96 -34.35 3.75 8.35
C SER A 96 -33.31 4.34 9.30
N PHE A 97 -32.79 5.52 8.97
CA PHE A 97 -31.96 6.32 9.88
C PHE A 97 -32.85 7.24 10.73
N ASP A 98 -32.70 7.18 12.05
CA ASP A 98 -33.44 8.02 13.00
C ASP A 98 -32.60 8.44 14.23
N ALA A 99 -33.25 9.11 15.19
CA ALA A 99 -32.60 9.63 16.39
C ALA A 99 -32.03 8.55 17.33
N GLU A 100 -32.55 7.33 17.29
CA GLU A 100 -31.98 6.22 18.08
C GLU A 100 -30.61 5.79 17.53
N ASP A 101 -30.38 5.89 16.21
CA ASP A 101 -29.07 5.61 15.60
C ASP A 101 -28.03 6.65 16.01
N VAL A 102 -28.44 7.92 16.10
CA VAL A 102 -27.58 9.00 16.59
C VAL A 102 -27.18 8.74 18.04
N LYS A 103 -28.16 8.38 18.87
CA LYS A 103 -27.94 8.02 20.26
C LYS A 103 -26.99 6.83 20.39
N PHE A 104 -27.26 5.76 19.66
CA PHE A 104 -26.44 4.55 19.63
C PHE A 104 -24.98 4.87 19.27
N THR A 105 -24.77 5.64 18.20
CA THR A 105 -23.45 6.03 17.72
C THR A 105 -22.66 6.78 18.79
N ILE A 106 -23.26 7.79 19.41
CA ILE A 106 -22.58 8.60 20.44
C ILE A 106 -22.30 7.77 21.70
N ASP A 107 -23.26 6.94 22.14
CA ASP A 107 -23.08 6.06 23.29
C ASP A 107 -21.93 5.06 23.02
N ARG A 108 -21.81 4.54 21.80
CA ARG A 108 -20.69 3.69 21.35
C ARG A 108 -19.35 4.43 21.42
N ILE A 109 -19.27 5.67 20.95
CA ILE A 109 -18.04 6.48 21.00
C ILE A 109 -17.58 6.68 22.45
N LEU A 110 -18.53 6.93 23.37
CA LEU A 110 -18.25 7.22 24.78
C LEU A 110 -18.05 5.97 25.65
N ALA A 111 -18.42 4.79 25.15
CA ALA A 111 -18.31 3.53 25.87
C ALA A 111 -16.91 3.33 26.49
N PRO A 112 -16.78 2.78 27.71
CA PRO A 112 -15.48 2.64 28.39
C PRO A 112 -14.42 1.91 27.56
N ASP A 113 -14.83 0.89 26.80
CA ASP A 113 -14.04 0.03 25.94
C ASP A 113 -13.94 0.52 24.47
N SER A 114 -14.47 1.70 24.17
CA SER A 114 -14.37 2.33 22.84
C SER A 114 -12.93 2.49 22.38
N THR A 115 -12.66 2.06 21.15
CA THR A 115 -11.36 2.15 20.46
C THR A 115 -11.22 3.42 19.61
N ASN A 116 -12.20 4.32 19.67
CA ASN A 116 -12.21 5.56 18.90
C ASN A 116 -11.00 6.44 19.22
N ALA A 117 -10.20 6.77 18.20
CA ALA A 117 -8.96 7.51 18.34
C ALA A 117 -9.19 8.94 18.86
N GLN A 118 -10.36 9.50 18.59
CA GLN A 118 -10.76 10.86 18.96
C GLN A 118 -11.75 10.91 20.13
N LYS A 119 -11.90 9.83 20.91
CA LYS A 119 -12.81 9.75 22.08
C LYS A 119 -12.73 10.96 23.02
N ALA A 120 -11.55 11.55 23.18
CA ALA A 120 -11.32 12.73 24.02
C ALA A 120 -12.11 13.97 23.57
N LEU A 121 -12.39 14.13 22.27
CA LEU A 121 -13.15 15.25 21.72
C LEU A 121 -14.64 15.17 22.10
N TYR A 122 -15.16 13.95 22.32
CA TYR A 122 -16.57 13.71 22.62
C TYR A 122 -16.88 13.64 24.13
N GLN A 123 -15.86 13.55 25.00
CA GLN A 123 -16.01 13.50 26.47
C GLN A 123 -16.90 14.60 27.09
N PRO A 124 -17.04 15.82 26.53
CA PRO A 124 -17.99 16.80 27.05
C PRO A 124 -19.44 16.33 27.02
N ILE A 125 -19.81 15.40 26.13
CA ILE A 125 -21.18 14.88 26.00
C ILE A 125 -21.56 14.10 27.26
N LYS A 126 -22.63 14.56 27.91
CA LYS A 126 -23.15 14.01 29.16
C LYS A 126 -24.33 13.06 28.92
N SER A 127 -25.26 13.44 28.04
CA SER A 127 -26.41 12.60 27.66
C SER A 127 -26.85 12.90 26.24
N VAL A 128 -27.44 11.88 25.61
CA VAL A 128 -28.14 11.98 24.32
C VAL A 128 -29.57 11.50 24.56
N GLU A 129 -30.52 12.39 24.34
CA GLU A 129 -31.95 12.21 24.58
C GLU A 129 -32.70 12.24 23.25
N VAL A 130 -33.40 11.16 22.94
CA VAL A 130 -34.29 11.06 21.77
C VAL A 130 -35.62 11.72 22.16
N LEU A 131 -35.93 12.86 21.54
CA LEU A 131 -37.17 13.59 21.80
C LEU A 131 -38.31 13.04 20.94
N ASP A 132 -37.99 12.71 19.69
CA ASP A 132 -38.82 12.02 18.71
C ASP A 132 -37.91 11.40 17.62
N PRO A 133 -38.43 10.62 16.66
CA PRO A 133 -37.58 9.93 15.66
C PRO A 133 -36.66 10.85 14.84
N TYR A 134 -36.96 12.14 14.72
CA TYR A 134 -36.18 13.08 13.92
C TYR A 134 -35.61 14.24 14.73
N THR A 135 -35.68 14.17 16.07
CA THR A 135 -35.15 15.22 16.94
C THR A 135 -34.36 14.61 18.09
N VAL A 136 -33.08 14.95 18.18
CA VAL A 136 -32.17 14.47 19.23
C VAL A 136 -31.55 15.63 19.98
N GLN A 137 -31.59 15.59 21.31
CA GLN A 137 -30.95 16.55 22.18
C GLN A 137 -29.67 15.98 22.77
N ILE A 138 -28.55 16.66 22.57
CA ILE A 138 -27.28 16.38 23.21
C ILE A 138 -27.09 17.39 24.34
N SER A 139 -26.89 16.89 25.56
CA SER A 139 -26.56 17.71 26.74
C SER A 139 -25.11 17.52 27.12
N LEU A 140 -24.44 18.61 27.50
CA LEU A 140 -23.01 18.64 27.76
C LEU A 140 -22.71 18.88 29.25
N SER A 141 -21.53 18.45 29.69
CA SER A 141 -20.99 18.66 31.03
C SER A 141 -20.30 20.02 31.18
N ARG A 142 -19.91 20.63 30.06
CA ARG A 142 -19.29 21.96 29.93
C ARG A 142 -19.62 22.54 28.55
N PRO A 143 -19.48 23.85 28.34
CA PRO A 143 -19.66 24.44 27.01
C PRO A 143 -18.70 23.77 26.01
N ALA A 144 -19.19 23.41 24.83
CA ALA A 144 -18.37 22.89 23.73
C ALA A 144 -18.86 23.49 22.41
N SER A 145 -18.26 24.61 22.01
CA SER A 145 -18.67 25.39 20.83
C SER A 145 -18.28 24.73 19.49
N GLU A 146 -17.36 23.78 19.55
CA GLU A 146 -16.86 22.96 18.44
C GLU A 146 -17.66 21.67 18.23
N LEU A 147 -18.68 21.39 19.04
CA LEU A 147 -19.45 20.14 18.95
C LEU A 147 -19.95 19.84 17.52
N PRO A 148 -20.58 20.80 16.81
CA PRO A 148 -21.00 20.56 15.42
C PRO A 148 -19.83 20.28 14.46
N TYR A 149 -18.62 20.77 14.74
CA TYR A 149 -17.44 20.49 13.91
C TYR A 149 -16.94 19.06 14.13
N VAL A 150 -16.79 18.64 15.39
CA VAL A 150 -16.29 17.29 15.71
C VAL A 150 -17.29 16.19 15.35
N LEU A 151 -18.60 16.48 15.37
CA LEU A 151 -19.63 15.55 14.86
C LEU A 151 -19.64 15.44 13.32
N GLY A 152 -18.84 16.26 12.64
CA GLY A 152 -18.61 16.18 11.21
C GLY A 152 -17.37 15.38 10.84
N TRP A 153 -16.64 14.80 11.80
CA TRP A 153 -15.45 13.99 11.53
C TRP A 153 -15.79 12.55 11.14
N GLY A 154 -14.83 11.88 10.49
CA GLY A 154 -14.88 10.45 10.20
C GLY A 154 -15.12 9.60 11.45
N ASP A 155 -14.45 9.94 12.55
CA ASP A 155 -14.62 9.27 13.84
C ASP A 155 -16.03 9.37 14.45
N ALA A 156 -16.91 10.24 13.93
CA ALA A 156 -18.27 10.47 14.39
C ALA A 156 -19.34 10.08 13.36
N VAL A 157 -19.01 9.21 12.39
CA VAL A 157 -20.00 8.74 11.42
C VAL A 157 -21.18 8.01 12.06
N MET A 158 -22.38 8.23 11.52
CA MET A 158 -23.60 7.57 11.98
C MET A 158 -23.62 6.10 11.54
N VAL A 159 -23.87 5.21 12.49
CA VAL A 159 -23.93 3.76 12.27
C VAL A 159 -25.18 3.16 12.93
N ALA A 160 -25.67 2.06 12.38
CA ALA A 160 -26.82 1.33 12.91
C ALA A 160 -26.36 0.16 13.82
N PRO A 161 -27.09 -0.15 14.91
CA PRO A 161 -26.74 -1.24 15.82
C PRO A 161 -26.71 -2.61 15.15
N GLU A 162 -27.54 -2.83 14.13
CA GLU A 162 -27.64 -4.09 13.38
C GLU A 162 -26.43 -4.39 12.50
N SER A 163 -25.68 -3.37 12.06
CA SER A 163 -24.60 -3.51 11.06
C SER A 163 -23.22 -3.10 11.57
N VAL A 164 -23.14 -2.41 12.72
CA VAL A 164 -21.85 -1.94 13.26
C VAL A 164 -20.86 -3.06 13.55
N ALA A 165 -21.33 -4.25 13.93
CA ALA A 165 -20.48 -5.39 14.25
C ALA A 165 -19.64 -5.85 13.04
N THR A 166 -20.10 -5.57 11.81
CA THR A 166 -19.39 -5.90 10.58
C THR A 166 -18.74 -4.68 9.92
N ALA A 167 -18.83 -3.48 10.50
CA ALA A 167 -18.38 -2.23 9.87
C ALA A 167 -16.91 -2.27 9.41
N ALA A 168 -16.05 -2.98 10.15
CA ALA A 168 -14.64 -3.15 9.82
C ALA A 168 -14.39 -3.86 8.48
N THR A 169 -15.34 -4.66 7.97
CA THR A 169 -15.16 -5.50 6.77
C THR A 169 -16.30 -5.43 5.75
N GLN A 170 -17.52 -5.15 6.20
CA GLN A 170 -18.73 -4.97 5.42
C GLN A 170 -19.47 -3.72 5.94
N PRO A 171 -18.96 -2.53 5.63
CA PRO A 171 -19.53 -1.28 6.12
C PRO A 171 -20.90 -1.02 5.48
N VAL A 172 -21.84 -0.57 6.32
CA VAL A 172 -23.19 -0.14 5.95
C VAL A 172 -23.37 1.26 6.51
N GLY A 173 -23.62 2.23 5.64
CA GLY A 173 -23.88 3.61 6.02
C GLY A 173 -25.07 4.18 5.25
N THR A 174 -25.19 5.51 5.23
CA THR A 174 -26.27 6.23 4.53
C THR A 174 -25.78 6.89 3.24
N GLY A 175 -24.48 6.83 2.96
CA GLY A 175 -23.80 7.61 1.94
C GLY A 175 -24.14 7.26 0.48
N PRO A 176 -23.60 8.04 -0.47
CA PRO A 176 -23.91 7.91 -1.91
C PRO A 176 -23.38 6.63 -2.56
N TYR A 177 -22.50 5.86 -1.91
CA TYR A 177 -21.96 4.62 -2.42
C TYR A 177 -22.07 3.49 -1.40
N LYS A 178 -22.44 2.29 -1.87
CA LYS A 178 -22.47 1.05 -1.10
C LYS A 178 -21.16 0.28 -1.29
N PHE A 179 -20.70 -0.39 -0.24
CA PHE A 179 -19.60 -1.36 -0.33
C PHE A 179 -19.98 -2.52 -1.26
N MET A 180 -19.10 -2.88 -2.19
CA MET A 180 -19.31 -4.04 -3.08
C MET A 180 -18.32 -5.17 -2.78
N ASN A 181 -17.02 -4.88 -2.79
CA ASN A 181 -16.00 -5.91 -2.64
C ASN A 181 -14.66 -5.32 -2.20
N TRP A 182 -13.87 -6.10 -1.45
CA TRP A 182 -12.51 -5.73 -1.08
C TRP A 182 -11.54 -6.88 -1.34
N ARG A 183 -10.65 -6.68 -2.31
CA ARG A 183 -9.48 -7.55 -2.53
C ARG A 183 -8.33 -7.00 -1.69
N ARG A 184 -8.17 -7.54 -0.48
CA ARG A 184 -7.14 -7.13 0.49
C ARG A 184 -5.77 -7.07 -0.20
N GLY A 185 -5.05 -5.96 -0.08
CA GLY A 185 -3.74 -5.68 -0.70
C GLY A 185 -3.78 -5.45 -2.21
N ASP A 186 -4.93 -5.08 -2.79
CA ASP A 186 -5.08 -4.77 -4.21
C ASP A 186 -6.06 -3.63 -4.50
N SER A 187 -7.33 -3.81 -4.15
CA SER A 187 -8.41 -2.90 -4.53
C SER A 187 -9.65 -3.01 -3.66
N LEU A 188 -10.41 -1.93 -3.55
CA LEU A 188 -11.74 -1.88 -2.94
C LEU A 188 -12.73 -1.26 -3.94
N THR A 189 -13.88 -1.90 -4.13
CA THR A 189 -14.91 -1.48 -5.09
C THR A 189 -16.18 -1.05 -4.36
N LEU A 190 -16.72 0.09 -4.80
CA LEU A 190 -18.00 0.64 -4.38
C LEU A 190 -18.97 0.71 -5.56
N SER A 191 -20.26 0.58 -5.29
CA SER A 191 -21.36 0.87 -6.23
C SER A 191 -22.15 2.07 -5.79
N ALA A 192 -22.69 2.85 -6.73
CA ALA A 192 -23.66 3.90 -6.42
C ALA A 192 -24.84 3.36 -5.60
N ASN A 193 -25.31 4.15 -4.65
CA ASN A 193 -26.53 3.92 -3.89
C ASN A 193 -27.71 4.53 -4.66
N ASP A 194 -28.51 3.69 -5.32
CA ASP A 194 -29.69 4.14 -6.07
C ASP A 194 -30.79 4.75 -5.17
N ASP A 195 -30.78 4.42 -3.88
CA ASP A 195 -31.71 4.92 -2.87
C ASP A 195 -31.11 6.06 -2.02
N TYR A 196 -30.02 6.67 -2.49
CA TYR A 196 -29.37 7.76 -1.75
C TYR A 196 -30.33 8.94 -1.57
N TRP A 197 -30.41 9.44 -0.33
CA TRP A 197 -31.33 10.52 0.05
C TRP A 197 -30.97 11.87 -0.60
N GLY A 198 -29.70 12.06 -0.98
CA GLY A 198 -29.19 13.27 -1.63
C GLY A 198 -29.22 13.20 -3.17
N ALA A 199 -28.37 13.99 -3.81
CA ALA A 199 -28.20 13.90 -5.25
C ALA A 199 -27.52 12.58 -5.63
N ALA A 200 -28.13 11.82 -6.55
CA ALA A 200 -27.57 10.57 -7.02
C ALA A 200 -26.18 10.79 -7.65
N PRO A 201 -25.16 9.98 -7.30
CA PRO A 201 -23.83 10.12 -7.87
C PRO A 201 -23.85 9.84 -9.37
N HIS A 202 -23.07 10.61 -10.14
CA HIS A 202 -22.95 10.44 -11.59
C HIS A 202 -22.19 9.17 -11.97
N ILE A 203 -21.25 8.74 -11.13
CA ILE A 203 -20.44 7.53 -11.33
C ILE A 203 -21.14 6.33 -10.68
N ARG A 204 -21.27 5.23 -11.44
CA ARG A 204 -21.97 4.03 -10.96
C ARG A 204 -21.08 3.07 -10.19
N THR A 205 -19.80 2.97 -10.55
CA THR A 205 -18.83 2.11 -9.87
C THR A 205 -17.54 2.88 -9.62
N VAL A 206 -17.00 2.74 -8.41
CA VAL A 206 -15.70 3.31 -8.05
C VAL A 206 -14.79 2.16 -7.63
N GLU A 207 -13.58 2.12 -8.18
CA GLU A 207 -12.52 1.23 -7.71
C GLU A 207 -11.39 2.06 -7.09
N PHE A 208 -11.18 1.91 -5.79
CA PHE A 208 -9.97 2.37 -5.12
C PHE A 208 -8.85 1.34 -5.34
N LYS A 209 -7.79 1.72 -6.05
CA LYS A 209 -6.61 0.89 -6.33
C LYS A 209 -5.48 1.27 -5.39
N PHE A 210 -5.00 0.31 -4.60
CA PHE A 210 -3.92 0.54 -3.63
C PHE A 210 -2.55 0.43 -4.30
N ILE A 211 -1.90 1.58 -4.55
CA ILE A 211 -0.62 1.70 -5.25
C ILE A 211 0.35 2.52 -4.39
N GLY A 212 1.07 1.85 -3.49
CA GLY A 212 2.03 2.52 -2.60
C GLY A 212 3.37 2.88 -3.24
N ASP A 213 3.72 2.29 -4.38
CA ASP A 213 4.97 2.58 -5.09
C ASP A 213 4.80 3.77 -6.06
N ALA A 214 5.70 4.74 -5.95
CA ALA A 214 5.60 6.00 -6.68
C ALA A 214 5.80 5.83 -8.20
N ALA A 215 6.71 4.93 -8.62
CA ALA A 215 6.95 4.65 -10.03
C ALA A 215 5.78 3.87 -10.67
N ALA A 216 5.16 2.97 -9.90
CA ALA A 216 3.95 2.28 -10.31
C ALA A 216 2.76 3.25 -10.43
N ALA A 217 2.60 4.19 -9.49
CA ALA A 217 1.57 5.22 -9.55
C ALA A 217 1.72 6.10 -10.81
N TYR A 218 2.95 6.55 -11.10
CA TYR A 218 3.26 7.28 -12.33
C TYR A 218 2.86 6.49 -13.59
N SER A 219 3.28 5.22 -13.65
CA SER A 219 3.05 4.37 -14.82
C SER A 219 1.55 4.07 -15.02
N ALA A 220 0.82 3.80 -13.94
CA ALA A 220 -0.61 3.51 -13.96
C ALA A 220 -1.43 4.72 -14.48
N LEU A 221 -1.10 5.94 -14.03
CA LEU A 221 -1.70 7.15 -14.57
C LEU A 221 -1.38 7.32 -16.05
N LYS A 222 -0.11 7.28 -16.45
CA LYS A 222 0.32 7.54 -17.85
C LYS A 222 -0.24 6.53 -18.85
N ALA A 223 -0.48 5.28 -18.42
CA ALA A 223 -1.13 4.24 -19.21
C ALA A 223 -2.67 4.39 -19.28
N GLY A 224 -3.27 5.10 -18.32
CA GLY A 224 -4.73 5.24 -18.19
C GLY A 224 -5.41 4.12 -17.39
N ASP A 225 -4.63 3.40 -16.58
CA ASP A 225 -5.14 2.36 -15.67
C ASP A 225 -5.83 2.95 -14.43
N VAL A 226 -5.45 4.18 -14.08
CA VAL A 226 -6.00 5.00 -13.01
C VAL A 226 -6.47 6.33 -13.61
N ASP A 227 -7.68 6.76 -13.26
CA ASP A 227 -8.29 7.99 -13.77
C ASP A 227 -7.95 9.21 -12.90
N ALA A 228 -7.75 9.02 -11.60
CA ALA A 228 -7.23 10.05 -10.72
C ALA A 228 -6.40 9.47 -9.57
N PHE A 229 -5.46 10.27 -9.07
CA PHE A 229 -4.63 9.93 -7.93
C PHE A 229 -4.57 11.13 -6.97
N PRO A 230 -5.54 11.25 -6.05
CA PRO A 230 -5.45 12.21 -4.94
C PRO A 230 -4.28 11.86 -4.02
N ASN A 231 -3.59 12.87 -3.48
CA ASN A 231 -2.39 12.69 -2.66
C ASN A 231 -1.29 11.92 -3.40
N TYR A 232 -1.00 12.35 -4.63
CA TYR A 232 -0.05 11.70 -5.52
C TYR A 232 1.36 11.60 -4.88
N PRO A 233 1.97 10.40 -4.81
CA PRO A 233 3.15 10.16 -3.97
C PRO A 233 4.50 10.58 -4.58
N ALA A 234 4.53 11.06 -5.83
CA ALA A 234 5.77 11.41 -6.56
C ALA A 234 5.76 12.88 -7.03
N PRO A 235 5.91 13.86 -6.13
CA PRO A 235 5.96 15.28 -6.50
C PRO A 235 7.00 15.61 -7.60
N GLU A 236 8.10 14.86 -7.68
CA GLU A 236 9.13 14.97 -8.75
C GLU A 236 8.58 14.82 -10.17
N ASN A 237 7.47 14.11 -10.34
CA ASN A 237 6.91 13.80 -11.67
C ASN A 237 5.74 14.70 -12.04
N VAL A 238 5.34 15.66 -11.19
CA VAL A 238 4.16 16.50 -11.43
C VAL A 238 4.31 17.32 -12.71
N ALA A 239 5.49 17.90 -12.95
CA ALA A 239 5.77 18.68 -14.15
C ALA A 239 5.59 17.87 -15.46
N ASP A 240 5.73 16.54 -15.42
CA ASP A 240 5.49 15.68 -16.58
C ASP A 240 4.00 15.46 -16.86
N PHE A 241 3.14 15.57 -15.84
CA PHE A 241 1.69 15.54 -16.00
C PHE A 241 1.14 16.90 -16.45
N GLU A 242 1.68 18.01 -15.94
CA GLU A 242 1.29 19.36 -16.37
C GLU A 242 1.52 19.58 -17.87
N ARG A 243 2.56 18.95 -18.44
CA ARG A 243 2.88 19.01 -19.87
C ARG A 243 2.06 18.05 -20.74
N ASP A 244 1.35 17.08 -20.14
CA ASP A 244 0.59 16.07 -20.85
C ASP A 244 -0.90 16.47 -20.89
N PRO A 245 -1.46 16.81 -22.08
CA PRO A 245 -2.82 17.34 -22.19
C PRO A 245 -3.92 16.33 -21.83
N ARG A 246 -3.57 15.06 -21.61
CA ARG A 246 -4.51 14.04 -21.11
C ARG A 246 -4.82 14.21 -19.62
N PHE A 247 -4.01 14.98 -18.90
CA PHE A 247 -4.15 15.17 -17.47
C PHE A 247 -4.35 16.63 -17.12
N LYS A 248 -4.89 16.84 -15.93
CA LYS A 248 -4.86 18.09 -15.21
C LYS A 248 -4.29 17.84 -13.82
N VAL A 249 -3.50 18.79 -13.35
CA VAL A 249 -2.93 18.78 -12.00
C VAL A 249 -3.69 19.80 -11.17
N VAL A 250 -4.22 19.35 -10.03
CA VAL A 250 -4.87 20.21 -9.05
C VAL A 250 -4.05 20.15 -7.77
N VAL A 251 -3.53 21.29 -7.36
CA VAL A 251 -2.80 21.45 -6.11
C VAL A 251 -3.70 22.22 -5.16
N GLY A 252 -4.17 21.53 -4.13
CA GLY A 252 -5.00 22.12 -3.06
C GLY A 252 -4.26 22.16 -1.72
N ALA A 253 -4.90 22.74 -0.72
CA ALA A 253 -4.45 22.72 0.66
C ALA A 253 -4.83 21.39 1.33
N SER A 254 -4.00 20.94 2.28
CA SER A 254 -4.35 19.85 3.21
C SER A 254 -4.21 20.32 4.65
N GLU A 255 -4.80 19.59 5.61
CA GLU A 255 -4.54 19.80 7.04
C GLU A 255 -3.22 19.14 7.51
N GLY A 256 -2.35 18.73 6.59
CA GLY A 256 -1.04 18.16 6.90
C GLY A 256 -0.04 19.23 7.36
N LYS A 257 0.53 19.07 8.56
CA LYS A 257 1.57 19.96 9.14
C LYS A 257 2.86 19.16 9.28
N VAL A 258 3.85 19.44 8.42
CA VAL A 258 5.18 18.85 8.55
C VAL A 258 6.00 19.67 9.55
N ILE A 259 6.46 18.99 10.60
CA ILE A 259 7.25 19.60 11.67
C ILE A 259 8.57 18.85 11.87
N LEU A 260 9.61 19.57 12.23
CA LEU A 260 10.75 19.00 12.95
C LEU A 260 10.39 19.01 14.44
N ALA A 261 9.89 17.87 14.92
CA ALA A 261 9.62 17.68 16.33
C ALA A 261 10.92 17.63 17.14
N ILE A 262 10.94 18.40 18.23
CA ILE A 262 12.10 18.58 19.11
C ILE A 262 11.74 17.99 20.48
N ASN A 263 12.60 17.14 21.05
CA ASN A 263 12.36 16.60 22.38
C ASN A 263 12.59 17.66 23.47
N ASN A 264 11.51 18.30 23.94
CA ASN A 264 11.55 19.42 24.88
C ASN A 264 12.00 19.00 26.30
N ARG A 265 12.05 17.69 26.60
CA ARG A 265 12.47 17.17 27.92
C ARG A 265 13.99 16.95 28.00
N LYS A 266 14.65 16.74 26.86
CA LYS A 266 16.03 16.24 26.79
C LYS A 266 17.01 17.40 26.66
N ALA A 267 18.06 17.44 27.49
CA ALA A 267 19.17 18.38 27.27
C ALA A 267 19.93 18.01 25.99
N PRO A 268 20.36 18.97 25.16
CA PRO A 268 20.32 20.43 25.34
C PRO A 268 19.01 21.10 24.89
N LEU A 269 18.06 20.33 24.35
CA LEU A 269 16.83 20.80 23.69
C LEU A 269 15.75 21.32 24.65
N ASN A 270 15.86 21.00 25.94
CA ASN A 270 15.05 21.63 26.98
C ASN A 270 15.33 23.15 27.15
N ASN A 271 16.44 23.66 26.63
CA ASN A 271 16.75 25.09 26.58
C ASN A 271 16.10 25.76 25.35
N VAL A 272 15.20 26.72 25.59
CA VAL A 272 14.49 27.45 24.53
C VAL A 272 15.43 28.20 23.57
N LEU A 273 16.60 28.66 24.04
CA LEU A 273 17.57 29.33 23.17
C LEU A 273 18.15 28.39 22.11
N VAL A 274 18.34 27.11 22.45
CA VAL A 274 18.81 26.08 21.51
C VAL A 274 17.73 25.81 20.46
N ARG A 275 16.46 25.67 20.87
CA ARG A 275 15.34 25.44 19.94
C ARG A 275 15.10 26.61 18.98
N ARG A 276 15.22 27.84 19.49
CA ARG A 276 15.18 29.06 18.68
C ARG A 276 16.35 29.14 17.70
N ALA A 277 17.55 28.72 18.13
CA ALA A 277 18.70 28.64 17.23
C ALA A 277 18.48 27.64 16.08
N ILE A 278 17.97 26.45 16.39
CA ILE A 278 17.57 25.44 15.39
C ILE A 278 16.55 26.04 14.42
N SER A 279 15.53 26.73 14.93
CA SER A 279 14.48 27.33 14.10
C SER A 279 14.99 28.44 13.17
N HIS A 280 15.97 29.24 13.60
CA HIS A 280 16.63 30.25 12.75
C HIS A 280 17.62 29.64 11.75
N ALA A 281 18.18 28.47 12.04
CA ALA A 281 19.15 27.83 11.17
C ALA A 281 18.51 27.18 9.94
N ILE A 282 17.22 26.82 10.03
CA ILE A 282 16.49 26.11 8.97
C ILE A 282 16.00 27.08 7.90
N ASP A 283 16.25 26.77 6.64
CA ASP A 283 15.62 27.45 5.49
C ASP A 283 14.41 26.63 5.02
N ARG A 284 13.21 27.13 5.34
CA ARG A 284 11.96 26.40 5.04
C ARG A 284 11.75 26.23 3.54
N GLU A 285 12.10 27.22 2.73
CA GLU A 285 11.93 27.15 1.28
C GLU A 285 12.88 26.12 0.68
N ALA A 286 14.14 26.11 1.11
CA ALA A 286 15.10 25.09 0.68
C ALA A 286 14.66 23.67 1.05
N VAL A 287 14.04 23.50 2.23
CA VAL A 287 13.45 22.23 2.65
C VAL A 287 12.25 21.86 1.77
N ILE A 288 11.34 22.79 1.46
CA ILE A 288 10.18 22.52 0.58
C ILE A 288 10.65 22.18 -0.83
N ASP A 289 11.60 22.92 -1.39
CA ASP A 289 12.18 22.66 -2.71
C ASP A 289 12.86 21.30 -2.79
N GLY A 290 13.73 20.97 -1.83
CA GLY A 290 14.49 19.72 -1.84
C GLY A 290 13.66 18.49 -1.44
N ALA A 291 12.74 18.63 -0.49
CA ALA A 291 11.96 17.51 0.04
C ALA A 291 10.60 17.32 -0.67
N MET A 292 10.05 18.37 -1.29
CA MET A 292 8.73 18.33 -1.91
C MET A 292 8.68 18.98 -3.30
N PHE A 293 9.82 19.36 -3.89
CA PHE A 293 9.88 19.96 -5.24
C PHE A 293 9.05 21.24 -5.38
N GLY A 294 9.01 22.06 -4.32
CA GLY A 294 8.25 23.31 -4.30
C GLY A 294 6.78 23.14 -3.87
N PHE A 295 6.31 21.91 -3.64
CA PHE A 295 4.94 21.65 -3.20
C PHE A 295 4.80 21.68 -1.68
N GLY A 296 4.50 22.84 -1.14
CA GLY A 296 4.19 23.06 0.27
C GLY A 296 4.13 24.54 0.58
N GLU A 297 3.53 24.90 1.72
CA GLU A 297 3.47 26.29 2.16
C GLU A 297 4.13 26.45 3.53
N PRO A 298 5.06 27.39 3.74
CA PRO A 298 5.67 27.60 5.06
C PRO A 298 4.64 27.89 6.16
N ILE A 299 4.85 27.32 7.34
CA ILE A 299 4.03 27.58 8.54
C ILE A 299 4.89 28.06 9.72
N GLY A 300 4.35 28.98 10.52
CA GLY A 300 5.01 29.55 11.69
C GLY A 300 4.56 28.95 13.04
N SER A 301 3.51 28.13 13.02
CA SER A 301 2.92 27.44 14.16
C SER A 301 2.32 26.10 13.70
N HIS A 302 1.65 25.35 14.57
CA HIS A 302 0.97 24.09 14.21
C HIS A 302 -0.38 24.30 13.51
N PHE A 303 -0.59 25.46 12.90
CA PHE A 303 -1.84 25.88 12.28
C PHE A 303 -1.65 26.02 10.77
N THR A 304 -2.68 25.62 10.04
CA THR A 304 -2.77 25.73 8.58
C THR A 304 -3.54 27.00 8.20
N ARG A 305 -3.38 27.49 6.96
CA ARG A 305 -4.10 28.69 6.51
C ARG A 305 -5.62 28.54 6.52
N SER A 306 -6.11 27.32 6.37
CA SER A 306 -7.52 26.94 6.42
C SER A 306 -8.08 26.90 7.84
N THR A 307 -7.22 26.88 8.86
CA THR A 307 -7.66 26.87 10.26
C THR A 307 -8.27 28.22 10.67
N PRO A 308 -9.48 28.25 11.25
CA PRO A 308 -10.05 29.46 11.83
C PRO A 308 -9.11 30.15 12.82
N GLY A 309 -8.92 31.46 12.68
CA GLY A 309 -8.02 32.23 13.54
C GLY A 309 -6.53 32.07 13.22
N PHE A 310 -6.17 31.53 12.05
CA PHE A 310 -4.79 31.45 11.57
C PHE A 310 -4.04 32.79 11.66
N GLU A 311 -2.80 32.71 12.11
CA GLU A 311 -1.85 33.82 12.17
C GLU A 311 -0.56 33.46 11.46
N ASP A 312 -0.12 34.31 10.52
CA ASP A 312 1.14 34.12 9.82
C ASP A 312 2.33 34.48 10.73
N LEU A 313 2.89 33.46 11.37
CA LEU A 313 4.06 33.55 12.24
C LEU A 313 5.35 33.09 11.54
N THR A 314 5.35 32.91 10.22
CA THR A 314 6.53 32.44 9.46
C THR A 314 7.73 33.39 9.62
N GLY A 315 7.46 34.69 9.77
CA GLY A 315 8.47 35.71 10.04
C GLY A 315 9.08 35.71 11.45
N LYS A 316 8.63 34.85 12.37
CA LYS A 316 9.15 34.79 13.76
C LYS A 316 10.59 34.32 13.83
N TYR A 317 10.93 33.33 12.99
CA TYR A 317 12.26 32.74 12.88
C TYR A 317 12.71 32.76 11.42
N PRO A 318 13.12 33.93 10.90
CA PRO A 318 13.71 34.01 9.56
C PRO A 318 15.01 33.19 9.54
N HIS A 319 15.35 32.67 8.36
CA HIS A 319 16.63 31.99 8.13
C HIS A 319 17.79 32.97 8.40
N ASP A 320 18.47 32.77 9.53
CA ASP A 320 19.57 33.62 10.00
C ASP A 320 20.57 32.78 10.79
N GLN A 321 21.59 32.33 10.08
CA GLN A 321 22.68 31.53 10.64
C GLN A 321 23.51 32.28 11.68
N ALA A 322 23.65 33.61 11.54
CA ALA A 322 24.42 34.41 12.50
C ALA A 322 23.68 34.49 13.83
N ARG A 323 22.35 34.71 13.78
CA ARG A 323 21.48 34.68 14.95
C ARG A 323 21.45 33.31 15.60
N ALA A 324 21.38 32.23 14.82
CA ALA A 324 21.44 30.87 15.33
C ALA A 324 22.75 30.60 16.12
N ARG A 325 23.92 30.94 15.55
CA ARG A 325 25.22 30.81 16.24
C ARG A 325 25.31 31.66 17.51
N ALA A 326 24.75 32.87 17.49
CA ALA A 326 24.71 33.75 18.66
C ALA A 326 23.84 33.16 19.79
N LEU A 327 22.68 32.59 19.46
CA LEU A 327 21.79 31.94 20.42
C LEU A 327 22.42 30.67 21.00
N LEU A 328 23.09 29.85 20.19
CA LEU A 328 23.86 28.68 20.67
C LEU A 328 24.96 29.09 21.64
N THR A 329 25.70 30.16 21.31
CA THR A 329 26.74 30.71 22.20
C THR A 329 26.14 31.20 23.52
N GLN A 330 25.01 31.93 23.47
CA GLN A 330 24.30 32.38 24.67
C GLN A 330 23.78 31.22 25.52
N ALA A 331 23.39 30.12 24.88
CA ALA A 331 22.96 28.89 25.53
C ALA A 331 24.12 28.04 26.10
N GLY A 332 25.38 28.44 25.88
CA GLY A 332 26.58 27.75 26.37
C GLY A 332 27.21 26.76 25.41
N TYR A 333 26.77 26.69 24.14
CA TYR A 333 27.22 25.73 23.13
C TYR A 333 28.10 26.39 22.05
N LYS A 334 29.13 27.13 22.46
CA LYS A 334 30.03 27.84 21.54
C LYS A 334 30.81 26.91 20.61
N GLU A 335 31.20 25.74 21.10
CA GLU A 335 31.92 24.71 20.34
C GLU A 335 30.98 23.83 19.50
N GLY A 336 29.69 24.17 19.46
CA GLY A 336 28.66 23.37 18.82
C GLY A 336 28.09 22.28 19.74
N LEU A 337 27.16 21.49 19.20
CA LEU A 337 26.55 20.35 19.88
C LEU A 337 26.22 19.24 18.89
N SER A 338 26.10 18.00 19.37
CA SER A 338 25.74 16.84 18.55
C SER A 338 24.34 16.35 18.93
N LEU A 339 23.51 16.07 17.92
CA LEU A 339 22.15 15.56 18.07
C LEU A 339 21.92 14.39 17.12
N THR A 340 20.87 13.61 17.39
CA THR A 340 20.40 12.54 16.52
C THR A 340 19.02 12.90 15.94
N LEU A 341 18.88 12.81 14.61
CA LEU A 341 17.59 12.96 13.94
C LEU A 341 17.09 11.60 13.47
N ARG A 342 16.03 11.11 14.11
CA ARG A 342 15.39 9.83 13.76
C ARG A 342 14.29 10.06 12.72
N ALA A 343 14.53 9.67 11.47
CA ALA A 343 13.61 9.90 10.36
C ALA A 343 12.76 8.65 10.06
N PRO A 344 11.42 8.76 9.93
CA PRO A 344 10.57 7.65 9.49
C PRO A 344 10.79 7.32 8.00
N PRO A 345 10.28 6.19 7.48
CA PRO A 345 10.47 5.76 6.09
C PRO A 345 9.68 6.58 5.04
N ARG A 346 9.25 7.80 5.37
CA ARG A 346 8.51 8.66 4.45
C ARG A 346 9.49 9.44 3.57
N PRO A 347 9.31 9.47 2.23
CA PRO A 347 10.23 10.18 1.34
C PRO A 347 10.44 11.66 1.67
N TYR A 348 9.39 12.39 2.10
CA TYR A 348 9.51 13.78 2.53
C TYR A 348 10.41 13.91 3.76
N ALA A 349 10.27 12.99 4.73
CA ALA A 349 10.98 13.04 6.00
C ALA A 349 12.46 12.72 5.83
N ARG A 350 12.81 11.69 5.04
CA ARG A 350 14.20 11.31 4.77
C ARG A 350 14.94 12.39 3.97
N ARG A 351 14.29 12.99 2.96
CA ARG A 351 14.89 14.10 2.20
C ARG A 351 15.06 15.36 3.05
N ALA A 352 14.04 15.74 3.81
CA ALA A 352 14.11 16.89 4.71
C ALA A 352 15.16 16.71 5.81
N ALA A 353 15.35 15.48 6.32
CA ALA A 353 16.34 15.19 7.35
C ALA A 353 17.78 15.50 6.90
N GLU A 354 18.15 15.10 5.68
CA GLU A 354 19.48 15.38 5.12
C GLU A 354 19.70 16.89 4.88
N ILE A 355 18.68 17.60 4.37
CA ILE A 355 18.74 19.05 4.15
C ILE A 355 18.91 19.78 5.48
N ILE A 356 18.05 19.48 6.46
CA ILE A 356 18.08 20.09 7.79
C ILE A 356 19.39 19.77 8.52
N ALA A 357 19.90 18.54 8.41
CA ALA A 357 21.19 18.17 8.99
C ALA A 357 22.35 19.00 8.41
N ALA A 358 22.33 19.25 7.10
CA ALA A 358 23.32 20.10 6.43
C ALA A 358 23.20 21.57 6.87
N GLU A 359 21.99 22.11 6.99
CA GLU A 359 21.73 23.48 7.45
C GLU A 359 22.16 23.68 8.91
N LEU A 360 21.82 22.73 9.78
CA LEU A 360 22.23 22.72 11.19
C LEU A 360 23.76 22.61 11.34
N GLY A 361 24.41 21.83 10.49
CA GLY A 361 25.87 21.74 10.45
C GLY A 361 26.56 23.09 10.21
N GLN A 362 25.95 23.98 9.42
CA GLN A 362 26.51 25.31 9.13
C GLN A 362 26.52 26.24 10.35
N VAL A 363 25.71 25.96 11.38
CA VAL A 363 25.67 26.74 12.64
C VAL A 363 26.34 26.03 13.81
N GLY A 364 27.02 24.90 13.57
CA GLY A 364 27.72 24.13 14.60
C GLY A 364 26.85 23.09 15.31
N VAL A 365 25.69 22.72 14.75
CA VAL A 365 24.86 21.63 15.27
C VAL A 365 25.07 20.41 14.38
N HIS A 366 25.86 19.44 14.86
CA HIS A 366 26.15 18.23 14.12
C HIS A 366 25.05 17.20 14.32
N VAL A 367 24.29 16.91 13.27
CA VAL A 367 23.16 15.97 13.33
C VAL A 367 23.55 14.64 12.68
N THR A 368 23.43 13.55 13.43
CA THR A 368 23.48 12.19 12.90
C THR A 368 22.08 11.76 12.49
N VAL A 369 21.86 11.51 11.20
CA VAL A 369 20.55 11.04 10.70
C VAL A 369 20.47 9.52 10.87
N GLU A 370 19.45 9.06 11.61
CA GLU A 370 19.10 7.66 11.78
C GLU A 370 17.80 7.37 11.04
N ASN A 371 17.88 6.62 9.94
CA ASN A 371 16.70 6.17 9.21
C ASN A 371 16.08 4.98 9.93
N LEU A 372 14.87 5.17 10.44
CA LEU A 372 14.08 4.13 11.08
C LEU A 372 13.03 3.57 10.12
N GLU A 373 12.67 2.31 10.33
CA GLU A 373 11.43 1.76 9.78
C GLU A 373 10.24 2.18 10.65
N TRP A 374 9.03 2.23 10.09
CA TRP A 374 7.88 2.87 10.75
C TRP A 374 7.64 2.32 12.16
N ALA A 375 7.62 0.99 12.33
CA ALA A 375 7.41 0.39 13.64
C ALA A 375 8.53 0.70 14.64
N GLN A 376 9.78 0.83 14.17
CA GLN A 376 10.88 1.29 15.03
C GLN A 376 10.64 2.74 15.42
N TRP A 377 10.27 3.61 14.48
CA TRP A 377 9.95 5.00 14.79
C TRP A 377 8.85 5.11 15.84
N LEU A 378 7.75 4.35 15.71
CA LEU A 378 6.65 4.35 16.70
C LEU A 378 7.14 3.91 18.09
N ASP A 379 7.93 2.84 18.17
CA ASP A 379 8.50 2.35 19.44
C ASP A 379 9.49 3.36 20.04
N GLN A 380 10.52 3.74 19.28
CA GLN A 380 11.62 4.53 19.83
C GLN A 380 11.22 5.99 20.05
N VAL A 381 10.60 6.61 19.05
CA VAL A 381 10.32 8.05 19.03
C VAL A 381 8.99 8.34 19.74
N PHE A 382 7.90 7.72 19.28
CA PHE A 382 6.57 8.06 19.77
C PHE A 382 6.29 7.48 21.16
N THR A 383 6.66 6.24 21.42
CA THR A 383 6.33 5.53 22.68
C THR A 383 7.40 5.73 23.75
N ARG A 384 8.66 5.44 23.42
CA ARG A 384 9.78 5.53 24.39
C ARG A 384 10.35 6.93 24.54
N HIS A 385 9.89 7.90 23.72
CA HIS A 385 10.38 9.28 23.72
C HIS A 385 11.92 9.39 23.54
N ASP A 386 12.53 8.36 22.94
CA ASP A 386 13.96 8.20 22.74
C ASP A 386 14.34 8.84 21.40
N PHE A 387 14.53 10.15 21.40
CA PHE A 387 15.02 10.91 20.24
C PHE A 387 15.48 12.30 20.69
N ASP A 388 16.30 12.96 19.85
CA ASP A 388 16.55 14.40 19.96
C ASP A 388 15.62 15.16 19.00
N LEU A 389 15.71 14.82 17.71
CA LEU A 389 14.94 15.41 16.63
C LEU A 389 14.23 14.33 15.82
N THR A 390 13.07 14.66 15.27
CA THR A 390 12.37 13.80 14.30
C THR A 390 11.51 14.63 13.35
N ILE A 391 11.21 14.12 12.16
CA ILE A 391 10.35 14.80 11.18
C ILE A 391 9.11 13.94 10.96
N VAL A 392 7.94 14.54 11.15
CA VAL A 392 6.66 13.86 10.91
C VAL A 392 5.60 14.88 10.51
N GLU A 393 4.65 14.40 9.70
CA GLU A 393 3.46 15.11 9.28
C GLU A 393 2.29 14.75 10.21
N HIS A 394 1.61 15.76 10.76
CA HIS A 394 0.35 15.62 11.51
C HIS A 394 -0.80 16.03 10.61
N VAL A 395 -1.78 15.16 10.37
CA VAL A 395 -2.81 15.35 9.33
C VAL A 395 -4.18 15.70 9.89
N GLU A 396 -4.34 15.63 11.21
CA GLU A 396 -5.59 15.86 11.91
C GLU A 396 -5.91 17.37 11.97
N PRO A 397 -7.13 17.80 11.60
CA PRO A 397 -7.54 19.18 11.79
C PRO A 397 -7.65 19.51 13.29
N MET A 398 -7.38 20.76 13.67
CA MET A 398 -7.61 21.27 15.04
C MET A 398 -7.04 20.42 16.19
N ASP A 399 -5.94 19.70 15.97
CA ASP A 399 -5.28 18.82 16.94
C ASP A 399 -4.47 19.58 18.02
N PHE A 400 -4.78 20.86 18.27
CA PHE A 400 -4.06 21.74 19.20
C PHE A 400 -3.91 21.17 20.61
N GLY A 401 -4.84 20.31 21.02
CA GLY A 401 -4.83 19.65 22.32
C GLY A 401 -3.59 18.78 22.58
N ILE A 402 -2.84 18.35 21.54
CA ILE A 402 -1.58 17.60 21.73
C ILE A 402 -0.54 18.39 22.55
N TYR A 403 -0.55 19.73 22.45
CA TYR A 403 0.34 20.61 23.20
C TYR A 403 -0.12 20.86 24.65
N ALA A 404 -1.34 20.46 25.00
CA ALA A 404 -1.86 20.51 26.37
C ALA A 404 -1.64 19.19 27.14
N ARG A 405 -1.13 18.14 26.47
CA ARG A 405 -0.85 16.82 27.05
C ARG A 405 0.62 16.72 27.47
N ASP A 406 0.89 16.69 28.77
CA ASP A 406 2.27 16.65 29.30
C ASP A 406 3.09 15.45 28.83
N ASP A 407 2.42 14.32 28.59
CA ASP A 407 3.08 13.07 28.23
C ASP A 407 3.18 12.86 26.71
N TYR A 408 2.81 13.86 25.88
CA TYR A 408 2.94 13.73 24.43
C TYR A 408 4.41 13.58 23.99
N TYR A 409 4.67 12.98 22.82
CA TYR A 409 6.00 12.42 22.50
C TYR A 409 7.14 13.46 22.43
N PHE A 410 6.86 14.70 22.00
CA PHE A 410 7.84 15.79 22.01
C PHE A 410 8.01 16.48 23.37
N GLY A 411 7.18 16.13 24.36
CA GLY A 411 7.37 16.44 25.76
C GLY A 411 7.32 17.91 26.16
N TYR A 412 6.48 18.67 25.47
CA TYR A 412 6.18 20.04 25.82
C TYR A 412 5.23 20.09 27.02
N ALA A 413 5.56 20.90 28.02
CA ALA A 413 4.73 21.13 29.19
C ALA A 413 4.74 22.62 29.53
N ASN A 414 3.61 23.31 29.30
CA ASN A 414 3.45 24.72 29.62
C ASN A 414 2.07 24.97 30.26
N ALA A 415 2.07 25.43 31.51
CA ALA A 415 0.85 25.70 32.26
C ALA A 415 0.00 26.84 31.65
N ALA A 416 0.64 27.85 31.06
CA ALA A 416 -0.07 28.93 30.38
C ALA A 416 -0.75 28.44 29.09
N TYR A 417 -0.08 27.59 28.31
CA TYR A 417 -0.69 26.99 27.12
C TYR A 417 -1.89 26.11 27.49
N LYS A 418 -1.76 25.24 28.50
CA LYS A 418 -2.88 24.42 28.98
C LYS A 418 -4.06 25.28 29.43
N LYS A 419 -3.78 26.39 30.12
CA LYS A 419 -4.80 27.34 30.53
C LYS A 419 -5.52 27.94 29.32
N LEU A 420 -4.77 28.44 28.32
CA LEU A 420 -5.34 28.96 27.06
C LEU A 420 -6.20 27.91 26.35
N TYR A 421 -5.73 26.67 26.27
CA TYR A 421 -6.50 25.58 25.69
C TYR A 421 -7.79 25.28 26.47
N SER A 422 -7.72 25.26 27.80
CA SER A 422 -8.91 25.05 28.64
C SER A 422 -9.93 26.19 28.54
N GLU A 423 -9.46 27.44 28.41
CA GLU A 423 -10.31 28.61 28.15
C GLU A 423 -10.95 28.51 26.76
N TYR A 424 -10.17 28.13 25.74
CA TYR A 424 -10.67 27.94 24.37
C TYR A 424 -11.79 26.90 24.30
N GLN A 425 -11.62 25.77 25.01
CA GLN A 425 -12.62 24.70 25.00
C GLN A 425 -13.99 25.10 25.56
N VAL A 426 -14.05 26.12 26.44
CA VAL A 426 -15.32 26.58 27.03
C VAL A 426 -15.76 27.96 26.49
N ALA A 427 -14.97 28.57 25.61
CA ALA A 427 -15.29 29.86 25.02
C ALA A 427 -16.45 29.74 24.02
N ILE A 428 -17.37 30.69 24.09
CA ILE A 428 -18.62 30.69 23.29
C ILE A 428 -18.54 31.71 22.16
N ALA A 429 -18.08 32.92 22.46
CA ALA A 429 -18.06 34.01 21.50
C ALA A 429 -16.94 33.80 20.46
N ASN A 430 -17.25 33.96 19.17
CA ASN A 430 -16.32 33.65 18.08
C ASN A 430 -15.08 34.56 18.09
N ASP A 431 -15.22 35.81 18.52
CA ASP A 431 -14.13 36.77 18.68
C ASP A 431 -13.17 36.37 19.82
N GLU A 432 -13.73 35.96 20.96
CA GLU A 432 -12.97 35.41 22.10
C GLU A 432 -12.22 34.13 21.68
N ARG A 433 -12.91 33.18 21.03
CA ARG A 433 -12.29 31.95 20.51
C ARG A 433 -11.15 32.25 19.56
N SER A 434 -11.35 33.17 18.61
CA SER A 434 -10.32 33.57 17.65
C SER A 434 -9.13 34.25 18.35
N ALA A 435 -9.37 35.06 19.38
CA ALA A 435 -8.31 35.65 20.19
C ALA A 435 -7.50 34.60 20.97
N LEU A 436 -8.17 33.58 21.53
CA LEU A 436 -7.50 32.47 22.22
C LEU A 436 -6.65 31.64 21.26
N LEU A 437 -7.16 31.32 20.06
CA LEU A 437 -6.40 30.60 19.03
C LEU A 437 -5.15 31.37 18.58
N ARG A 438 -5.22 32.70 18.41
CA ARG A 438 -4.04 33.52 18.13
C ARG A 438 -3.00 33.45 19.24
N ARG A 439 -3.42 33.63 20.51
CA ARG A 439 -2.51 33.56 21.66
C ARG A 439 -1.88 32.17 21.82
N MET A 440 -2.63 31.12 21.51
CA MET A 440 -2.11 29.75 21.47
C MET A 440 -1.00 29.61 20.42
N GLN A 441 -1.22 30.11 19.19
CA GLN A 441 -0.20 30.12 18.12
C GLN A 441 1.06 30.89 18.53
N GLU A 442 0.88 32.12 19.04
CA GLU A 442 1.98 32.96 19.53
C GLU A 442 2.79 32.25 20.62
N THR A 443 2.13 31.59 21.57
CA THR A 443 2.78 30.85 22.66
C THR A 443 3.62 29.69 22.12
N LEU A 444 3.08 28.90 21.19
CA LEU A 444 3.82 27.78 20.58
C LEU A 444 5.02 28.27 19.77
N ALA A 445 4.86 29.36 19.03
CA ALA A 445 5.95 29.98 18.28
C ALA A 445 7.01 30.54 19.24
N ASP A 446 6.63 31.29 20.28
CA ASP A 446 7.55 31.88 21.26
C ASP A 446 8.39 30.83 21.99
N ASP A 447 7.78 29.71 22.37
CA ASP A 447 8.46 28.61 23.03
C ASP A 447 9.31 27.77 22.08
N ALA A 448 9.25 28.03 20.76
CA ALA A 448 9.90 27.27 19.71
C ALA A 448 9.73 25.76 19.96
N VAL A 449 8.49 25.32 20.23
CA VAL A 449 8.21 23.97 20.72
C VAL A 449 8.73 22.92 19.74
N ASN A 450 8.44 23.14 18.46
CA ASN A 450 8.96 22.40 17.32
C ASN A 450 9.44 23.42 16.28
N ALA A 451 10.32 23.03 15.36
CA ALA A 451 10.54 23.85 14.18
C ALA A 451 9.41 23.53 13.18
N PHE A 452 8.48 24.47 13.04
CA PHE A 452 7.36 24.38 12.08
C PHE A 452 7.93 24.57 10.67
N LEU A 453 7.76 23.58 9.79
CA LEU A 453 8.38 23.58 8.46
C LEU A 453 7.39 24.09 7.42
N TYR A 454 6.38 23.29 7.09
CA TYR A 454 5.39 23.62 6.07
C TYR A 454 4.08 22.85 6.24
N GLN A 455 3.00 23.43 5.70
CA GLN A 455 1.75 22.76 5.40
C GLN A 455 1.90 21.98 4.10
N SER A 456 1.50 20.71 4.11
CA SER A 456 1.57 19.84 2.93
C SER A 456 0.56 20.27 1.87
N ALA A 457 1.00 20.28 0.62
CA ALA A 457 0.10 20.43 -0.53
C ALA A 457 -0.61 19.10 -0.84
N ARG A 458 -1.90 19.18 -1.15
CA ARG A 458 -2.64 18.06 -1.75
C ARG A 458 -2.45 18.07 -3.26
N ILE A 459 -1.50 17.26 -3.72
CA ILE A 459 -1.25 17.08 -5.15
C ILE A 459 -2.23 16.03 -5.69
N THR A 460 -3.10 16.43 -6.61
CA THR A 460 -4.06 15.53 -7.27
C THR A 460 -3.81 15.53 -8.77
N ILE A 461 -3.49 14.36 -9.32
CA ILE A 461 -3.42 14.16 -10.77
C ILE A 461 -4.75 13.58 -11.24
N LEU A 462 -5.41 14.23 -12.19
CA LEU A 462 -6.67 13.76 -12.77
C LEU A 462 -6.55 13.61 -14.27
N ARG A 463 -7.30 12.67 -14.85
CA ARG A 463 -7.65 12.71 -16.27
C ARG A 463 -8.35 14.04 -16.56
N ASN A 464 -8.05 14.64 -17.72
CA ASN A 464 -8.49 15.99 -18.04
C ASN A 464 -10.03 16.16 -18.09
N ASP A 465 -10.76 15.09 -18.43
CA ASP A 465 -12.22 15.07 -18.49
C ASP A 465 -12.92 14.72 -17.16
N LEU A 466 -12.18 14.32 -16.11
CA LEU A 466 -12.75 14.00 -14.80
C LEU A 466 -12.89 15.26 -13.95
N ASN A 467 -14.08 15.54 -13.42
CA ASN A 467 -14.39 16.74 -12.67
C ASN A 467 -15.11 16.40 -11.36
N GLY A 468 -15.25 17.38 -10.47
CA GLY A 468 -16.03 17.26 -9.24
C GLY A 468 -15.31 16.65 -8.03
N LEU A 469 -14.02 16.29 -8.15
CA LEU A 469 -13.18 16.00 -6.98
C LEU A 469 -12.77 17.30 -6.29
N TRP A 470 -12.76 17.28 -4.95
CA TRP A 470 -12.31 18.43 -4.14
C TRP A 470 -10.82 18.70 -4.38
N ALA A 471 -10.46 19.97 -4.51
CA ALA A 471 -9.05 20.37 -4.57
C ALA A 471 -8.42 20.24 -3.17
N ASP A 472 -9.06 20.86 -2.19
CA ASP A 472 -8.60 20.91 -0.80
C ASP A 472 -9.08 19.69 -0.01
N MET A 473 -8.32 19.35 1.03
CA MET A 473 -8.58 18.23 1.94
C MET A 473 -8.59 18.73 3.39
N PRO A 474 -9.68 19.41 3.79
CA PRO A 474 -9.87 19.89 5.17
C PRO A 474 -10.13 18.74 6.15
N VAL A 475 -10.49 17.56 5.64
CA VAL A 475 -10.59 16.30 6.37
C VAL A 475 -9.93 15.20 5.53
N PRO A 476 -9.43 14.11 6.12
CA PRO A 476 -8.65 13.11 5.41
C PRO A 476 -9.47 12.18 4.51
N ALA A 477 -10.33 12.74 3.65
CA ALA A 477 -11.32 12.02 2.85
C ALA A 477 -11.18 12.29 1.34
N THR A 478 -11.56 11.31 0.52
CA THR A 478 -11.76 11.50 -0.93
C THR A 478 -13.26 11.49 -1.24
N ILE A 479 -13.88 12.66 -1.32
CA ILE A 479 -15.31 12.80 -1.56
C ILE A 479 -15.63 12.62 -3.06
N LEU A 480 -16.47 11.62 -3.37
CA LEU A 480 -16.78 11.22 -4.75
C LEU A 480 -18.20 11.55 -5.21
N ALA A 481 -19.05 12.09 -4.32
CA ALA A 481 -20.46 12.35 -4.59
C ALA A 481 -20.69 13.21 -5.85
N ASN A 482 -19.81 14.20 -6.06
CA ASN A 482 -19.91 15.14 -7.17
C ASN A 482 -19.02 14.76 -8.37
N ALA A 483 -18.33 13.61 -8.36
CA ALA A 483 -17.40 13.24 -9.42
C ALA A 483 -18.16 12.92 -10.72
N TYR A 484 -17.70 13.42 -11.87
CA TYR A 484 -18.28 13.12 -13.19
C TYR A 484 -17.26 13.27 -14.32
N PHE A 485 -17.49 12.60 -15.45
CA PHE A 485 -16.71 12.80 -16.69
C PHE A 485 -17.44 13.79 -17.62
N THR A 486 -16.72 14.76 -18.22
CA THR A 486 -17.31 15.79 -19.09
C THR A 486 -17.63 15.32 -20.50
N THR A 487 -17.08 14.20 -20.95
CA THR A 487 -17.35 13.61 -22.26
C THR A 487 -17.62 12.11 -22.13
N ASP A 488 -18.63 11.61 -22.86
CA ASP A 488 -18.87 10.17 -23.12
C ASP A 488 -17.76 9.55 -24.00
N ALA A 489 -16.51 9.98 -23.84
CA ALA A 489 -15.39 9.57 -24.67
C ALA A 489 -14.92 8.16 -24.30
N ALA A 490 -15.41 7.22 -25.10
CA ALA A 490 -15.12 5.80 -25.15
C ALA A 490 -13.65 5.42 -24.85
N SER A 491 -13.49 4.60 -23.84
CA SER A 491 -12.45 3.57 -23.73
C SER A 491 -13.19 2.29 -23.29
N PRO A 492 -12.86 1.09 -23.80
CA PRO A 492 -13.71 -0.08 -23.64
C PRO A 492 -14.04 -0.35 -22.16
N ALA A 493 -15.33 -0.55 -21.90
CA ALA A 493 -15.88 -0.80 -20.58
C ALA A 493 -15.20 -2.02 -19.94
N ARG A 494 -14.67 -1.84 -18.72
CA ARG A 494 -14.38 -2.98 -17.83
C ARG A 494 -15.71 -3.38 -17.20
N GLN A 495 -16.38 -4.42 -17.70
CA GLN A 495 -17.55 -4.96 -17.00
C GLN A 495 -17.09 -5.72 -15.76
N GLY A 496 -17.34 -5.16 -14.58
CA GLY A 496 -17.28 -5.89 -13.32
C GLY A 496 -18.48 -6.83 -13.22
N LYS A 497 -18.33 -8.08 -13.64
CA LYS A 497 -19.24 -9.16 -13.24
C LYS A 497 -18.51 -10.15 -12.35
N SER A 498 -18.89 -10.13 -11.08
CA SER A 498 -18.63 -11.21 -10.12
C SER A 498 -19.18 -12.52 -10.69
N SER A 499 -18.29 -13.45 -11.04
CA SER A 499 -18.63 -14.87 -11.11
C SER A 499 -17.41 -15.73 -10.84
N SER A 500 -17.64 -16.75 -10.02
CA SER A 500 -16.71 -17.77 -9.57
C SER A 500 -16.25 -18.64 -10.75
N GLY A 501 -15.11 -18.31 -11.35
CA GLY A 501 -14.59 -18.98 -12.55
C GLY A 501 -13.11 -19.33 -12.45
N GLY A 502 -12.72 -20.21 -11.53
CA GLY A 502 -11.32 -20.64 -11.40
C GLY A 502 -11.10 -22.13 -11.05
N ALA A 503 -12.14 -22.86 -10.65
CA ALA A 503 -11.98 -24.20 -10.11
C ALA A 503 -11.42 -25.22 -11.11
N TRP A 504 -11.69 -25.07 -12.41
CA TRP A 504 -11.31 -26.06 -13.43
C TRP A 504 -9.79 -26.15 -13.67
N VAL A 505 -9.06 -25.05 -13.49
CA VAL A 505 -7.59 -25.04 -13.63
C VAL A 505 -6.93 -25.84 -12.50
N GLY A 506 -7.47 -25.72 -11.28
CA GLY A 506 -7.03 -26.53 -10.13
C GLY A 506 -7.24 -28.03 -10.35
N TRP A 507 -8.42 -28.43 -10.85
CA TRP A 507 -8.71 -29.82 -11.18
C TRP A 507 -7.84 -30.37 -12.32
N LEU A 508 -7.55 -29.55 -13.34
CA LEU A 508 -6.66 -29.92 -14.44
C LEU A 508 -5.22 -30.17 -13.95
N LEU A 509 -4.70 -29.29 -13.09
CA LEU A 509 -3.36 -29.41 -12.52
C LEU A 509 -3.24 -30.64 -11.60
N LEU A 510 -4.28 -30.91 -10.79
CA LEU A 510 -4.33 -32.11 -9.94
C LEU A 510 -4.37 -33.40 -10.77
N ALA A 511 -5.17 -33.44 -11.84
CA ALA A 511 -5.26 -34.59 -12.73
C ALA A 511 -3.95 -34.87 -13.47
N VAL A 512 -3.28 -33.81 -13.98
CA VAL A 512 -1.96 -33.92 -14.63
C VAL A 512 -0.90 -34.38 -13.62
N GLY A 513 -0.88 -33.82 -12.41
CA GLY A 513 0.04 -34.23 -11.34
C GLY A 513 -0.13 -35.70 -10.95
N ALA A 514 -1.37 -36.15 -10.76
CA ALA A 514 -1.69 -37.55 -10.46
C ALA A 514 -1.27 -38.50 -11.61
N ALA A 515 -1.47 -38.09 -12.87
CA ALA A 515 -1.05 -38.86 -14.03
C ALA A 515 0.48 -38.97 -14.14
N ILE A 516 1.22 -37.90 -13.86
CA ILE A 516 2.70 -37.90 -13.83
C ILE A 516 3.20 -38.80 -12.71
N LEU A 517 2.61 -38.72 -11.52
CA LEU A 517 2.96 -39.58 -10.37
C LEU A 517 2.67 -41.06 -10.64
N ALA A 518 1.52 -41.37 -11.24
CA ALA A 518 1.17 -42.74 -11.63
C ALA A 518 2.11 -43.28 -12.73
N TYR A 519 2.48 -42.45 -13.70
CA TYR A 519 3.46 -42.80 -14.74
C TYR A 519 4.87 -43.02 -14.15
N ALA A 520 5.28 -42.15 -13.22
CA ALA A 520 6.54 -42.24 -12.50
C ALA A 520 6.61 -43.51 -11.63
N ALA A 521 5.59 -43.78 -10.83
CA ALA A 521 5.50 -44.96 -9.96
C ALA A 521 5.61 -46.28 -10.75
N ARG A 522 5.00 -46.34 -11.95
CA ARG A 522 5.10 -47.49 -12.85
C ARG A 522 6.49 -47.68 -13.48
N ARG A 523 7.29 -46.63 -13.60
CA ARG A 523 8.60 -46.63 -14.29
C ARG A 523 9.82 -46.68 -13.37
N LEU A 524 9.72 -46.13 -12.16
CA LEU A 524 10.83 -45.94 -11.20
C LEU A 524 10.91 -47.02 -10.12
N GLY A 525 9.79 -47.66 -9.78
CA GLY A 525 9.67 -48.51 -8.58
C GLY A 525 9.48 -47.66 -7.31
N ALA A 526 8.64 -48.16 -6.39
CA ALA A 526 8.20 -47.41 -5.21
C ALA A 526 9.36 -46.98 -4.28
N ALA A 527 10.44 -47.76 -4.21
CA ALA A 527 11.57 -47.50 -3.32
C ALA A 527 12.39 -46.25 -3.71
N SER A 528 12.70 -46.05 -5.00
CA SER A 528 13.45 -44.85 -5.43
C SER A 528 12.61 -43.57 -5.34
N LEU A 529 11.30 -43.69 -5.56
CA LEU A 529 10.36 -42.58 -5.41
C LEU A 529 10.25 -42.19 -3.92
N GLY A 530 10.16 -43.18 -3.02
CA GLY A 530 10.16 -42.96 -1.57
C GLY A 530 11.45 -42.30 -1.05
N ALA A 531 12.63 -42.71 -1.56
CA ALA A 531 13.90 -42.09 -1.18
C ALA A 531 13.99 -40.60 -1.59
N ARG A 532 13.53 -40.25 -2.80
CA ARG A 532 13.47 -38.86 -3.27
C ARG A 532 12.47 -38.03 -2.46
N PHE A 533 11.29 -38.58 -2.20
CA PHE A 533 10.29 -37.93 -1.34
C PHE A 533 10.85 -37.67 0.07
N GLY A 534 11.51 -38.65 0.68
CA GLY A 534 12.12 -38.50 2.00
C GLY A 534 13.19 -37.41 2.06
N ALA A 535 14.03 -37.30 1.03
CA ALA A 535 15.04 -36.25 0.94
C ALA A 535 14.39 -34.85 0.87
N HIS A 536 13.42 -34.65 -0.03
CA HIS A 536 12.69 -33.38 -0.17
C HIS A 536 11.87 -33.03 1.08
N ALA A 537 11.27 -34.02 1.76
CA ALA A 537 10.58 -33.83 3.02
C ALA A 537 11.52 -33.37 4.14
N ALA A 538 12.72 -33.96 4.24
CA ALA A 538 13.74 -33.52 5.19
C ALA A 538 14.20 -32.08 4.92
N THR A 539 14.36 -31.70 3.65
CA THR A 539 14.67 -30.31 3.27
C THR A 539 13.55 -29.35 3.67
N LEU A 540 12.29 -29.73 3.48
CA LEU A 540 11.14 -28.91 3.88
C LEU A 540 11.07 -28.72 5.40
N VAL A 541 11.33 -29.76 6.18
CA VAL A 541 11.41 -29.66 7.65
C VAL A 541 12.54 -28.72 8.07
N ALA A 542 13.74 -28.89 7.51
CA ALA A 542 14.86 -27.99 7.80
C ALA A 542 14.53 -26.53 7.45
N ALA A 543 13.90 -26.30 6.28
CA ALA A 543 13.48 -24.96 5.88
C ALA A 543 12.43 -24.37 6.83
N SER A 544 11.45 -25.15 7.31
CA SER A 544 10.45 -24.68 8.26
C SER A 544 11.07 -24.20 9.58
N ILE A 545 12.10 -24.90 10.08
CA ILE A 545 12.83 -24.51 11.29
C ILE A 545 13.55 -23.18 11.08
N VAL A 546 14.23 -23.01 9.95
CA VAL A 546 14.93 -21.77 9.58
C VAL A 546 13.95 -20.62 9.44
N ILE A 547 12.83 -20.81 8.73
CA ILE A 547 11.79 -19.79 8.55
C ILE A 547 11.25 -19.35 9.91
N PHE A 548 10.89 -20.31 10.77
CA PHE A 548 10.36 -20.02 12.09
C PHE A 548 11.37 -19.24 12.94
N THR A 549 12.62 -19.70 13.03
CA THR A 549 13.65 -19.03 13.84
C THR A 549 13.99 -17.65 13.33
N MET A 550 14.07 -17.43 12.01
CA MET A 550 14.36 -16.10 11.46
C MET A 550 13.30 -15.07 11.83
N VAL A 551 12.03 -15.46 11.80
CA VAL A 551 10.93 -14.54 12.15
C VAL A 551 10.92 -14.19 13.64
N GLN A 552 11.37 -15.07 14.53
CA GLN A 552 11.49 -14.76 15.96
C GLN A 552 12.61 -13.77 16.29
N VAL A 553 13.59 -13.59 15.39
CA VAL A 553 14.71 -12.67 15.57
C VAL A 553 14.38 -11.25 15.07
N VAL A 554 13.29 -11.09 14.32
CA VAL A 554 12.87 -9.78 13.79
C VAL A 554 12.50 -8.83 14.95
N PRO A 555 13.18 -7.69 15.11
CA PRO A 555 13.02 -6.83 16.28
C PRO A 555 11.69 -6.06 16.23
N GLY A 556 10.90 -6.08 17.31
CA GLY A 556 9.68 -5.25 17.53
C GLY A 556 8.39 -6.08 17.65
N ASP A 557 7.47 -5.65 18.52
CA ASP A 557 6.31 -6.42 18.96
C ASP A 557 5.09 -6.29 18.02
N PRO A 558 4.61 -7.39 17.39
CA PRO A 558 3.41 -7.36 16.56
C PRO A 558 2.16 -6.85 17.28
N ALA A 559 1.98 -7.16 18.57
CA ALA A 559 0.79 -6.74 19.31
C ALA A 559 0.77 -5.22 19.53
N ALA A 560 1.94 -4.62 19.81
CA ALA A 560 2.07 -3.18 19.95
C ALA A 560 1.80 -2.44 18.62
N TYR A 561 2.19 -3.05 17.48
CA TYR A 561 1.90 -2.50 16.16
C TYR A 561 0.39 -2.52 15.84
N MET A 562 -0.31 -3.62 16.15
CA MET A 562 -1.74 -3.78 15.89
C MET A 562 -2.61 -2.80 16.70
N MET A 563 -2.29 -2.58 17.97
CA MET A 563 -3.11 -1.74 18.85
C MET A 563 -2.96 -0.24 18.59
N GLY A 564 -1.98 0.17 17.77
CA GLY A 564 -1.78 1.55 17.38
C GLY A 564 -1.14 2.44 18.46
N LEU A 565 -0.93 3.69 18.06
CA LEU A 565 -0.05 4.67 18.72
C LEU A 565 -0.44 5.06 20.16
N ASN A 566 -1.72 4.91 20.53
CA ASN A 566 -2.25 5.32 21.84
C ASN A 566 -2.73 4.13 22.68
N ALA A 567 -2.30 2.90 22.36
CA ALA A 567 -2.78 1.70 23.04
C ALA A 567 -2.38 1.65 24.52
N ASN A 568 -3.34 1.29 25.39
CA ASN A 568 -3.05 0.97 26.79
C ASN A 568 -2.02 -0.20 26.85
N PRO A 569 -0.89 -0.06 27.57
CA PRO A 569 0.09 -1.14 27.75
C PRO A 569 -0.51 -2.47 28.24
N GLU A 570 -1.56 -2.41 29.08
CA GLU A 570 -2.27 -3.61 29.55
C GLU A 570 -3.04 -4.30 28.43
N ALA A 571 -3.63 -3.53 27.50
CA ALA A 571 -4.34 -4.06 26.35
C ALA A 571 -3.35 -4.71 25.35
N VAL A 572 -2.15 -4.12 25.18
CA VAL A 572 -1.08 -4.74 24.38
C VAL A 572 -0.63 -6.06 25.02
N ALA A 573 -0.43 -6.11 26.33
CA ALA A 573 -0.06 -7.34 27.03
C ALA A 573 -1.14 -8.43 26.91
N ALA A 574 -2.42 -8.06 27.03
CA ALA A 574 -3.54 -8.96 26.81
C ALA A 574 -3.57 -9.49 25.36
N LEU A 575 -3.34 -8.63 24.37
CA LEU A 575 -3.26 -9.05 22.97
C LEU A 575 -2.08 -9.99 22.72
N ARG A 576 -0.90 -9.76 23.33
CA ARG A 576 0.24 -10.69 23.24
C ARG A 576 -0.09 -12.08 23.76
N GLU A 577 -0.86 -12.15 24.86
CA GLU A 577 -1.32 -13.41 25.43
C GLU A 577 -2.33 -14.09 24.49
N GLN A 578 -3.30 -13.35 23.95
CA GLN A 578 -4.27 -13.86 22.98
C GLN A 578 -3.62 -14.39 21.69
N LEU A 579 -2.59 -13.70 21.20
CA LEU A 579 -1.79 -14.11 20.04
C LEU A 579 -0.80 -15.25 20.35
N GLY A 580 -0.73 -15.72 21.60
CA GLY A 580 0.17 -16.79 22.01
C GLY A 580 1.66 -16.43 21.90
N LEU A 581 2.00 -15.13 21.87
CA LEU A 581 3.37 -14.66 21.65
C LEU A 581 4.28 -14.93 22.86
N ASN A 582 3.70 -15.08 24.05
CA ASN A 582 4.40 -15.35 25.32
C ASN A 582 4.70 -16.85 25.55
N GLY A 583 4.16 -17.75 24.71
CA GLY A 583 4.36 -19.19 24.85
C GLY A 583 5.78 -19.66 24.54
N PRO A 584 6.21 -20.84 25.04
CA PRO A 584 7.51 -21.43 24.70
C PRO A 584 7.72 -21.59 23.19
N LEU A 585 8.95 -21.36 22.71
CA LEU A 585 9.26 -21.41 21.27
C LEU A 585 8.91 -22.76 20.61
N LEU A 586 9.15 -23.87 21.33
CA LEU A 586 8.88 -25.21 20.81
C LEU A 586 7.39 -25.50 20.64
N SER A 587 6.53 -25.03 21.56
CA SER A 587 5.08 -25.21 21.42
C SER A 587 4.56 -24.38 20.25
N ARG A 588 4.97 -23.11 20.15
CA ARG A 588 4.61 -22.23 19.02
C ARG A 588 5.02 -22.80 17.66
N TYR A 589 6.21 -23.42 17.57
CA TYR A 589 6.64 -24.11 16.35
C TYR A 589 5.80 -25.35 16.04
N ALA A 590 5.51 -26.17 17.06
CA ALA A 590 4.69 -27.37 16.89
C ALA A 590 3.26 -27.01 16.46
N ASP A 591 2.64 -26.01 17.09
CA ASP A 591 1.29 -25.53 16.77
C ASP A 591 1.23 -24.98 15.33
N TRP A 592 2.20 -24.15 14.95
CA TRP A 592 2.30 -23.64 13.57
C TRP A 592 2.47 -24.77 12.55
N THR A 593 3.37 -25.72 12.80
CA THR A 593 3.65 -26.83 11.86
C THR A 593 2.45 -27.80 11.76
N LEU A 594 1.77 -28.09 12.87
CA LEU A 594 0.55 -28.90 12.89
C LEU A 594 -0.61 -28.19 12.18
N GLY A 595 -0.72 -26.87 12.33
CA GLY A 595 -1.64 -26.02 11.57
C GLY A 595 -1.41 -26.15 10.07
N LEU A 596 -0.17 -25.97 9.62
CA LEU A 596 0.21 -26.10 8.20
C LEU A 596 -0.19 -27.46 7.61
N ILE A 597 0.01 -28.56 8.36
CA ILE A 597 -0.38 -29.91 7.92
C ILE A 597 -1.90 -30.05 7.82
N ARG A 598 -2.67 -29.35 8.66
CA ARG A 598 -4.15 -29.33 8.65
C ARG A 598 -4.72 -28.33 7.63
N GLY A 599 -3.88 -27.54 6.96
CA GLY A 599 -4.30 -26.49 6.05
C GLY A 599 -4.69 -25.18 6.73
N ASP A 600 -4.38 -25.03 8.02
CA ASP A 600 -4.53 -23.79 8.77
C ASP A 600 -3.22 -23.00 8.73
N PHE A 601 -3.22 -21.89 8.00
CA PHE A 601 -2.06 -21.00 7.84
C PHE A 601 -2.06 -19.85 8.85
N GLY A 602 -2.99 -19.86 9.81
CA GLY A 602 -3.25 -18.76 10.73
C GLY A 602 -4.08 -17.64 10.10
N THR A 603 -4.24 -16.56 10.88
CA THR A 603 -4.97 -15.35 10.50
C THR A 603 -4.00 -14.19 10.35
N SER A 604 -4.16 -13.40 9.30
CA SER A 604 -3.40 -12.17 9.08
C SER A 604 -3.75 -11.14 10.15
N TYR A 605 -2.73 -10.54 10.75
CA TYR A 605 -2.88 -9.45 11.71
C TYR A 605 -3.24 -8.13 11.05
N THR A 606 -2.77 -7.91 9.82
CA THR A 606 -3.02 -6.65 9.13
C THR A 606 -4.36 -6.65 8.39
N TYR A 607 -4.70 -7.78 7.77
CA TYR A 607 -5.91 -7.89 6.94
C TYR A 607 -7.08 -8.55 7.67
N GLU A 608 -6.87 -9.09 8.87
CA GLU A 608 -7.89 -9.75 9.71
C GLU A 608 -8.63 -10.90 9.00
N VAL A 609 -7.97 -11.56 8.04
CA VAL A 609 -8.52 -12.68 7.26
C VAL A 609 -7.61 -13.90 7.33
N PRO A 610 -8.13 -15.12 7.14
CA PRO A 610 -7.31 -16.32 7.09
C PRO A 610 -6.22 -16.21 6.02
N VAL A 611 -4.97 -16.54 6.37
CA VAL A 611 -3.83 -16.44 5.45
C VAL A 611 -4.01 -17.36 4.24
N GLY A 612 -4.71 -18.49 4.41
CA GLY A 612 -5.05 -19.39 3.31
C GLY A 612 -5.89 -18.70 2.22
N GLN A 613 -6.79 -17.78 2.60
CA GLN A 613 -7.58 -17.00 1.65
C GLN A 613 -6.69 -16.04 0.85
N LEU A 614 -5.84 -15.28 1.54
CA LEU A 614 -4.88 -14.36 0.91
C LEU A 614 -3.99 -15.13 -0.08
N VAL A 615 -3.41 -16.24 0.35
CA VAL A 615 -2.57 -17.10 -0.47
C VAL A 615 -3.30 -17.59 -1.72
N ALA A 616 -4.54 -18.08 -1.59
CA ALA A 616 -5.31 -18.59 -2.71
C ALA A 616 -5.60 -17.49 -3.75
N GLU A 617 -5.98 -16.30 -3.29
CA GLU A 617 -6.22 -15.15 -4.15
C GLU A 617 -4.95 -14.74 -4.92
N ARG A 618 -3.79 -14.72 -4.25
CA ARG A 618 -2.51 -14.35 -4.87
C ARG A 618 -1.93 -15.44 -5.78
N LEU A 619 -2.14 -16.71 -5.47
CA LEU A 619 -1.73 -17.84 -6.32
C LEU A 619 -2.40 -17.81 -7.70
N ASN A 620 -3.62 -17.27 -7.79
CA ASN A 620 -4.31 -17.05 -9.07
C ASN A 620 -3.57 -16.08 -10.00
N VAL A 621 -2.58 -15.34 -9.50
CA VAL A 621 -1.74 -14.41 -10.27
C VAL A 621 -0.35 -14.98 -10.44
N SER A 622 0.36 -15.26 -9.33
CA SER A 622 1.77 -15.67 -9.38
C SER A 622 1.99 -17.03 -10.06
N GLY A 623 1.05 -17.98 -9.87
CA GLY A 623 1.14 -19.30 -10.50
C GLY A 623 1.09 -19.21 -12.03
N PRO A 624 0.00 -18.68 -12.61
CA PRO A 624 -0.11 -18.44 -14.05
C PRO A 624 1.02 -17.57 -14.61
N LEU A 625 1.43 -16.52 -13.89
CA LEU A 625 2.56 -15.68 -14.27
C LEU A 625 3.87 -16.48 -14.43
N ALA A 626 4.23 -17.30 -13.43
CA ALA A 626 5.42 -18.13 -13.48
C ALA A 626 5.36 -19.18 -14.60
N LEU A 627 4.19 -19.78 -14.83
CA LEU A 627 3.97 -20.74 -15.91
C LEU A 627 4.08 -20.08 -17.30
N MET A 628 3.50 -18.90 -17.48
CA MET A 628 3.62 -18.12 -18.72
C MET A 628 5.06 -17.70 -18.97
N ALA A 629 5.77 -17.22 -17.94
CA ALA A 629 7.17 -16.85 -18.06
C ALA A 629 8.05 -18.06 -18.43
N MET A 630 7.78 -19.23 -17.85
CA MET A 630 8.46 -20.47 -18.21
C MET A 630 8.15 -20.88 -19.66
N ALA A 631 6.89 -20.80 -20.08
CA ALA A 631 6.49 -21.11 -21.45
C ALA A 631 7.19 -20.19 -22.47
N PHE A 632 7.22 -18.87 -22.21
CA PHE A 632 7.94 -17.91 -23.04
C PHE A 632 9.44 -18.16 -23.05
N SER A 633 10.05 -18.48 -21.90
CA SER A 633 11.46 -18.89 -21.80
C SER A 633 11.77 -20.04 -22.78
N ILE A 634 10.93 -21.07 -22.78
CA ILE A 634 11.09 -22.27 -23.63
C ILE A 634 10.84 -21.94 -25.12
N ILE A 635 9.72 -21.27 -25.41
CA ILE A 635 9.28 -20.93 -26.78
C ILE A 635 10.27 -20.00 -27.47
N ILE A 636 10.94 -19.12 -26.73
CA ILE A 636 11.95 -18.21 -27.27
C ILE A 636 13.33 -18.87 -27.23
N GLY A 637 13.71 -19.40 -26.07
CA GLY A 637 15.06 -19.86 -25.80
C GLY A 637 15.49 -21.05 -26.67
N ILE A 638 14.68 -22.09 -26.76
CA ILE A 638 15.03 -23.29 -27.54
C ILE A 638 15.20 -22.96 -29.03
N PRO A 639 14.22 -22.31 -29.71
CA PRO A 639 14.39 -21.98 -31.13
C PRO A 639 15.57 -21.05 -31.39
N VAL A 640 15.78 -20.02 -30.56
CA VAL A 640 16.93 -19.12 -30.72
C VAL A 640 18.25 -19.88 -30.60
N GLY A 641 18.37 -20.79 -29.61
CA GLY A 641 19.57 -21.61 -29.44
C GLY A 641 19.82 -22.57 -30.62
N VAL A 642 18.77 -23.21 -31.12
CA VAL A 642 18.84 -24.09 -32.30
C VAL A 642 19.24 -23.31 -33.56
N ILE A 643 18.64 -22.14 -33.79
CA ILE A 643 18.97 -21.28 -34.94
C ILE A 643 20.43 -20.83 -34.87
N ALA A 644 20.88 -20.34 -33.71
CA ALA A 644 22.26 -19.91 -33.52
C ALA A 644 23.27 -21.05 -33.74
N ALA A 645 22.98 -22.26 -33.24
CA ALA A 645 23.83 -23.43 -33.46
C ALA A 645 23.86 -23.89 -34.93
N SER A 646 22.71 -23.86 -35.62
CA SER A 646 22.62 -24.24 -37.05
C SER A 646 23.41 -23.28 -37.96
N ARG A 647 23.47 -22.00 -37.58
CA ARG A 647 24.16 -20.92 -38.29
C ARG A 647 25.53 -20.56 -37.71
N ARG A 648 26.15 -21.48 -36.95
CA ARG A 648 27.42 -21.27 -36.25
C ARG A 648 28.46 -20.55 -37.10
N GLY A 649 29.04 -19.48 -36.56
CA GLY A 649 30.11 -18.71 -37.20
C GLY A 649 29.66 -17.72 -38.28
N GLY A 650 28.36 -17.62 -38.57
CA GLY A 650 27.79 -16.61 -39.45
C GLY A 650 27.28 -15.38 -38.70
N ALA A 651 26.90 -14.33 -39.44
CA ALA A 651 26.39 -13.08 -38.86
C ALA A 651 25.14 -13.27 -37.97
N ILE A 652 24.26 -14.22 -38.30
CA ILE A 652 23.08 -14.56 -37.48
C ILE A 652 23.49 -15.10 -36.11
N ASP A 653 24.50 -15.98 -36.05
CA ASP A 653 25.01 -16.50 -34.78
C ASP A 653 25.64 -15.39 -33.94
N THR A 654 26.43 -14.50 -34.55
CA THR A 654 27.01 -13.34 -33.86
C THR A 654 25.93 -12.41 -33.31
N ALA A 655 24.90 -12.08 -34.10
CA ALA A 655 23.81 -11.21 -33.67
C ALA A 655 22.98 -11.84 -32.53
N LEU A 656 22.63 -13.13 -32.63
CA LEU A 656 21.90 -13.83 -31.58
C LEU A 656 22.75 -13.98 -30.31
N ASN A 657 24.06 -14.22 -30.41
CA ASN A 657 24.94 -14.24 -29.23
C ASN A 657 25.02 -12.88 -28.54
N ALA A 658 25.09 -11.78 -29.31
CA ALA A 658 25.04 -10.44 -28.73
C ALA A 658 23.70 -10.19 -28.02
N LEU A 659 22.58 -10.56 -28.64
CA LEU A 659 21.25 -10.44 -28.04
C LEU A 659 21.11 -11.27 -26.76
N MET A 660 21.60 -12.53 -26.76
CA MET A 660 21.62 -13.38 -25.57
C MET A 660 22.53 -12.81 -24.47
N GLN A 661 23.61 -12.11 -24.82
CA GLN A 661 24.47 -11.47 -23.82
C GLN A 661 23.77 -10.24 -23.19
N ILE A 662 23.09 -9.44 -23.99
CA ILE A 662 22.28 -8.30 -23.50
C ILE A 662 21.15 -8.82 -22.60
N GLY A 663 20.41 -9.85 -23.03
CA GLY A 663 19.32 -10.42 -22.23
C GLY A 663 19.77 -10.98 -20.89
N VAL A 664 21.00 -11.49 -20.78
CA VAL A 664 21.59 -11.93 -19.51
C VAL A 664 22.12 -10.77 -18.67
N ALA A 665 22.58 -9.70 -19.30
CA ALA A 665 23.17 -8.55 -18.61
C ALA A 665 22.13 -7.59 -18.01
N LEU A 666 20.93 -7.53 -18.61
CA LEU A 666 19.87 -6.63 -18.15
C LEU A 666 19.06 -7.25 -16.99
N PRO A 667 18.87 -6.52 -15.88
CA PRO A 667 17.97 -6.95 -14.82
C PRO A 667 16.52 -7.06 -15.31
N ASN A 668 15.76 -8.04 -14.80
CA ASN A 668 14.36 -8.27 -15.19
C ASN A 668 13.49 -7.01 -14.98
N PHE A 669 13.69 -6.27 -13.89
CA PHE A 669 12.93 -5.05 -13.60
C PHE A 669 13.19 -3.95 -14.62
N TRP A 670 14.40 -3.86 -15.16
CA TRP A 670 14.76 -2.85 -16.14
C TRP A 670 14.09 -3.16 -17.49
N ILE A 671 14.06 -4.45 -17.86
CA ILE A 671 13.28 -4.92 -19.01
C ILE A 671 11.79 -4.60 -18.80
N ALA A 672 11.24 -4.84 -17.61
CA ALA A 672 9.86 -4.49 -17.29
C ALA A 672 9.57 -3.00 -17.47
N MET A 673 10.42 -2.11 -16.94
CA MET A 673 10.27 -0.65 -17.10
C MET A 673 10.29 -0.24 -18.58
N LEU A 674 11.18 -0.83 -19.39
CA LEU A 674 11.21 -0.56 -20.83
C LEU A 674 9.94 -1.06 -21.55
N LEU A 675 9.45 -2.24 -21.17
CA LEU A 675 8.21 -2.78 -21.73
C LEU A 675 7.02 -1.89 -21.36
N ILE A 676 6.91 -1.43 -20.12
CA ILE A 676 5.88 -0.48 -19.69
C ILE A 676 6.00 0.83 -20.49
N MET A 677 7.20 1.40 -20.59
CA MET A 677 7.43 2.66 -21.32
C MET A 677 6.96 2.57 -22.77
N VAL A 678 7.33 1.50 -23.48
CA VAL A 678 6.99 1.35 -24.90
C VAL A 678 5.54 0.88 -25.08
N PHE A 679 5.15 -0.22 -24.44
CA PHE A 679 3.89 -0.89 -24.76
C PHE A 679 2.70 -0.38 -23.94
N SER A 680 2.91 0.14 -22.75
CA SER A 680 1.84 0.65 -21.90
C SER A 680 1.70 2.16 -21.97
N ILE A 681 2.81 2.92 -21.96
CA ILE A 681 2.77 4.38 -21.95
C ILE A 681 2.73 4.96 -23.37
N GLN A 682 3.66 4.59 -24.26
CA GLN A 682 3.74 5.16 -25.61
C GLN A 682 2.68 4.58 -26.55
N LEU A 683 2.56 3.25 -26.58
CA LEU A 683 1.66 2.56 -27.51
C LEU A 683 0.27 2.32 -26.92
N GLN A 684 0.11 2.35 -25.59
CA GLN A 684 -1.14 2.01 -24.87
C GLN A 684 -1.78 0.68 -25.30
N TRP A 685 -0.94 -0.30 -25.69
CA TRP A 685 -1.39 -1.64 -26.09
C TRP A 685 -1.69 -2.53 -24.88
N PHE A 686 -1.11 -2.24 -23.73
CA PHE A 686 -1.27 -3.03 -22.51
C PHE A 686 -1.43 -2.09 -21.30
N SER A 687 -2.01 -2.64 -20.22
CA SER A 687 -1.98 -2.04 -18.89
C SER A 687 -0.52 -1.81 -18.47
N ALA A 688 -0.22 -0.74 -17.72
CA ALA A 688 1.07 -0.60 -17.04
C ALA A 688 1.18 -1.56 -15.84
N GLY A 689 0.04 -1.99 -15.30
CA GLY A 689 0.01 -2.94 -14.21
C GLY A 689 -1.39 -3.40 -13.80
N GLY A 690 -1.46 -4.09 -12.67
CA GLY A 690 -2.69 -4.65 -12.11
C GLY A 690 -3.13 -5.94 -12.80
N PHE A 691 -4.15 -6.56 -12.21
CA PHE A 691 -4.73 -7.80 -12.72
C PHE A 691 -6.25 -7.72 -12.62
N SER A 692 -6.93 -7.72 -13.76
CA SER A 692 -8.39 -7.62 -13.83
C SER A 692 -9.11 -8.81 -13.21
N GLY A 693 -8.43 -9.95 -13.08
CA GLY A 693 -9.02 -11.18 -12.56
C GLY A 693 -9.58 -12.09 -13.66
N TRP A 694 -9.59 -13.39 -13.39
CA TRP A 694 -10.09 -14.39 -14.34
C TRP A 694 -11.60 -14.27 -14.63
N GLY A 695 -12.36 -13.64 -13.74
CA GLY A 695 -13.80 -13.42 -13.89
C GLY A 695 -14.16 -12.48 -15.05
N ASN A 696 -13.25 -11.61 -15.47
CA ASN A 696 -13.44 -10.72 -16.61
C ASN A 696 -13.12 -11.39 -17.96
N GLY A 697 -12.83 -12.69 -17.94
CA GLY A 697 -12.49 -13.50 -19.11
C GLY A 697 -10.99 -13.86 -19.15
N ALA A 698 -10.69 -14.99 -19.80
CA ALA A 698 -9.32 -15.48 -19.90
C ALA A 698 -8.42 -14.56 -20.74
N LEU A 699 -8.96 -13.93 -21.79
CA LEU A 699 -8.16 -13.09 -22.69
C LEU A 699 -7.69 -11.79 -22.00
N PRO A 700 -8.55 -11.01 -21.29
CA PRO A 700 -8.08 -9.88 -20.48
C PRO A 700 -7.04 -10.29 -19.43
N ALA A 701 -7.29 -11.36 -18.67
CA ALA A 701 -6.35 -11.85 -17.67
C ALA A 701 -4.98 -12.24 -18.27
N LEU A 702 -4.97 -12.92 -19.43
CA LEU A 702 -3.72 -13.25 -20.13
C LEU A 702 -3.02 -12.00 -20.69
N ARG A 703 -3.77 -10.99 -21.13
CA ARG A 703 -3.23 -9.71 -21.60
C ARG A 703 -2.55 -8.96 -20.45
N ASP A 704 -3.15 -8.93 -19.26
CA ASP A 704 -2.59 -8.30 -18.06
C ASP A 704 -1.28 -8.97 -17.63
N LEU A 705 -1.18 -10.30 -17.78
CA LEU A 705 0.02 -11.07 -17.41
C LEU A 705 1.09 -11.14 -18.51
N PHE A 706 0.80 -10.68 -19.75
CA PHE A 706 1.69 -10.87 -20.89
C PHE A 706 3.03 -10.15 -20.74
N LEU A 707 3.02 -8.83 -20.51
CA LEU A 707 4.25 -8.05 -20.33
C LEU A 707 5.04 -8.46 -19.08
N PRO A 708 4.42 -8.67 -17.90
CA PRO A 708 5.10 -9.22 -16.73
C PRO A 708 5.78 -10.58 -17.01
N ALA A 709 5.07 -11.50 -17.68
CA ALA A 709 5.60 -12.81 -18.03
C ALA A 709 6.77 -12.70 -19.03
N LEU A 710 6.67 -11.80 -20.01
CA LEU A 710 7.73 -11.56 -20.99
C LEU A 710 8.99 -10.96 -20.34
N ALA A 711 8.81 -10.01 -19.40
CA ALA A 711 9.90 -9.42 -18.64
C ALA A 711 10.65 -10.48 -17.81
N LEU A 712 9.92 -11.37 -17.13
CA LEU A 712 10.49 -12.51 -16.39
C LEU A 712 11.18 -13.51 -17.31
N ALA A 713 10.59 -13.77 -18.48
CA ALA A 713 11.06 -14.76 -19.42
C ALA A 713 12.33 -14.35 -20.16
N ALA A 714 12.53 -13.07 -20.47
CA ALA A 714 13.57 -12.63 -21.40
C ALA A 714 15.00 -13.05 -20.97
N PRO A 715 15.44 -12.82 -19.72
CA PRO A 715 16.77 -13.28 -19.28
C PRO A 715 16.86 -14.81 -19.22
N GLN A 716 15.77 -15.48 -18.83
CA GLN A 716 15.71 -16.94 -18.76
C GLN A 716 15.77 -17.59 -20.14
N ALA A 717 15.12 -16.99 -21.14
CA ALA A 717 15.19 -17.39 -22.54
C ALA A 717 16.61 -17.25 -23.09
N ALA A 718 17.32 -16.17 -22.73
CA ALA A 718 18.70 -15.94 -23.16
C ALA A 718 19.67 -16.98 -22.58
N ILE A 719 19.52 -17.33 -21.29
CA ILE A 719 20.28 -18.42 -20.66
C ILE A 719 19.97 -19.76 -21.34
N LEU A 720 18.68 -20.05 -21.53
CA LEU A 720 18.24 -21.30 -22.12
C LEU A 720 18.73 -21.46 -23.57
N ALA A 721 18.67 -20.39 -24.35
CA ALA A 721 19.18 -20.35 -25.72
C ALA A 721 20.69 -20.60 -25.78
N ARG A 722 21.46 -19.99 -24.86
CA ARG A 722 22.91 -20.18 -24.77
C ARG A 722 23.25 -21.65 -24.46
N VAL A 723 22.56 -22.25 -23.51
CA VAL A 723 22.78 -23.66 -23.12
C VAL A 723 22.34 -24.59 -24.25
N MET A 724 21.17 -24.37 -24.85
CA MET A 724 20.71 -25.14 -26.00
C MET A 724 21.71 -25.07 -27.16
N ARG A 725 22.24 -23.88 -27.45
CA ARG A 725 23.26 -23.69 -28.49
C ARG A 725 24.52 -24.50 -28.17
N SER A 726 25.07 -24.38 -26.97
CA SER A 726 26.28 -25.12 -26.57
C SER A 726 26.06 -26.62 -26.64
N ALA A 727 25.00 -27.11 -25.99
CA ALA A 727 24.68 -28.53 -25.94
C ALA A 727 24.45 -29.11 -27.34
N LEU A 728 23.78 -28.37 -28.24
CA LEU A 728 23.58 -28.85 -29.61
C LEU A 728 24.87 -28.91 -30.41
N LEU A 729 25.77 -27.93 -30.24
CA LEU A 729 27.07 -27.93 -30.91
C LEU A 729 27.96 -29.07 -30.44
N ASP A 730 27.98 -29.36 -29.14
CA ASP A 730 28.74 -30.48 -28.56
C ASP A 730 28.17 -31.81 -29.08
N THR A 731 26.84 -31.96 -29.00
CA THR A 731 26.15 -33.17 -29.44
C THR A 731 26.31 -33.43 -30.94
N MET A 732 26.38 -32.38 -31.76
CA MET A 732 26.61 -32.51 -33.21
C MET A 732 27.99 -33.06 -33.56
N ASN A 733 28.95 -33.04 -32.63
CA ASN A 733 30.30 -33.59 -32.82
C ASN A 733 30.43 -35.07 -32.39
N GLU A 734 29.37 -35.65 -31.80
CA GLU A 734 29.35 -37.03 -31.33
C GLU A 734 29.36 -38.08 -32.47
N ASP A 735 29.95 -39.24 -32.21
CA ASP A 735 30.18 -40.29 -33.21
C ASP A 735 28.87 -40.88 -33.76
N TYR A 736 27.81 -40.95 -32.96
CA TYR A 736 26.51 -41.45 -33.42
C TYR A 736 25.84 -40.47 -34.41
N VAL A 737 26.10 -39.16 -34.30
CA VAL A 737 25.61 -38.16 -35.26
C VAL A 737 26.39 -38.24 -36.57
N ARG A 738 27.72 -38.44 -36.50
CA ARG A 738 28.56 -38.70 -37.68
C ARG A 738 28.12 -39.96 -38.42
N THR A 739 27.83 -41.04 -37.67
CA THR A 739 27.32 -42.30 -38.22
C THR A 739 25.96 -42.12 -38.91
N ALA A 740 25.05 -41.34 -38.31
CA ALA A 740 23.76 -41.03 -38.90
C ALA A 740 23.90 -40.30 -40.25
N ARG A 741 24.86 -39.36 -40.35
CA ARG A 741 25.18 -38.67 -41.61
C ARG A 741 25.82 -39.60 -42.64
N ALA A 742 26.71 -40.49 -42.21
CA ALA A 742 27.32 -41.50 -43.09
C ALA A 742 26.29 -42.48 -43.67
N LYS A 743 25.18 -42.71 -42.95
CA LYS A 743 24.02 -43.49 -43.43
C LYS A 743 23.07 -42.73 -44.37
N GLY A 744 23.39 -41.48 -44.75
CA GLY A 744 22.67 -40.71 -45.76
C GLY A 744 21.77 -39.59 -45.25
N LEU A 745 21.71 -39.33 -43.94
CA LEU A 745 20.96 -38.18 -43.40
C LEU A 745 21.68 -36.86 -43.69
N THR A 746 20.93 -35.82 -44.10
CA THR A 746 21.47 -34.47 -44.23
C THR A 746 21.87 -33.90 -42.87
N ARG A 747 22.67 -32.83 -42.84
CA ARG A 747 23.10 -32.17 -41.58
C ARG A 747 21.90 -31.76 -40.72
N ASP A 748 20.86 -31.20 -41.34
CA ASP A 748 19.65 -30.76 -40.64
C ASP A 748 18.81 -31.94 -40.18
N GLN A 749 18.70 -33.00 -40.99
CA GLN A 749 18.00 -34.22 -40.59
C GLN A 749 18.69 -34.90 -39.40
N ALA A 750 20.02 -34.98 -39.40
CA ALA A 750 20.79 -35.51 -38.29
C ALA A 750 20.66 -34.63 -37.03
N MET A 751 20.64 -33.31 -37.20
CA MET A 751 20.44 -32.36 -36.11
C MET A 751 19.06 -32.55 -35.45
N TRP A 752 17.97 -32.48 -36.21
CA TRP A 752 16.62 -32.58 -35.67
C TRP A 752 16.27 -33.97 -35.12
N ARG A 753 16.69 -35.05 -35.79
CA ARG A 753 16.32 -36.42 -35.40
C ARG A 753 17.20 -37.03 -34.31
N HIS A 754 18.50 -36.68 -34.28
CA HIS A 754 19.47 -37.33 -33.40
C HIS A 754 20.14 -36.39 -32.42
N ALA A 755 20.63 -35.23 -32.86
CA ALA A 755 21.38 -34.34 -31.97
C ALA A 755 20.46 -33.58 -30.99
N LEU A 756 19.36 -32.99 -31.46
CA LEU A 756 18.48 -32.15 -30.63
C LEU A 756 17.92 -32.92 -29.44
N ARG A 757 17.45 -34.15 -29.65
CA ARG A 757 16.86 -34.98 -28.60
C ARG A 757 17.85 -35.24 -27.44
N ASN A 758 19.13 -35.41 -27.72
CA ASN A 758 20.14 -35.64 -26.69
C ASN A 758 20.67 -34.33 -26.10
N ALA A 759 20.77 -33.27 -26.91
CA ALA A 759 21.10 -31.92 -26.46
C ALA A 759 20.03 -31.33 -25.52
N MET A 760 18.81 -31.87 -25.51
CA MET A 760 17.75 -31.49 -24.57
C MET A 760 18.04 -31.91 -23.12
N ILE A 761 18.96 -32.85 -22.85
CA ILE A 761 19.22 -33.31 -21.48
C ILE A 761 19.75 -32.17 -20.58
N PRO A 762 20.84 -31.45 -20.95
CA PRO A 762 21.26 -30.25 -20.21
C PRO A 762 20.20 -29.14 -20.19
N VAL A 763 19.40 -29.01 -21.26
CA VAL A 763 18.39 -27.96 -21.38
C VAL A 763 17.24 -28.19 -20.40
N LEU A 764 16.80 -29.44 -20.22
CA LEU A 764 15.80 -29.81 -19.21
C LEU A 764 16.29 -29.53 -17.79
N THR A 765 17.59 -29.71 -17.52
CA THR A 765 18.20 -29.29 -16.25
C THR A 765 18.01 -27.82 -15.99
N ILE A 766 18.29 -26.99 -16.99
CA ILE A 766 18.18 -25.54 -16.86
C ILE A 766 16.71 -25.13 -16.70
N ILE A 767 15.80 -25.67 -17.52
CA ILE A 767 14.35 -25.43 -17.35
C ILE A 767 13.93 -25.73 -15.91
N GLY A 768 14.45 -26.82 -15.35
CA GLY A 768 14.16 -27.18 -13.98
C GLY A 768 14.69 -26.19 -12.93
N LEU A 769 15.95 -25.76 -13.08
CA LEU A 769 16.57 -24.77 -12.21
C LEU A 769 15.96 -23.37 -12.36
N GLN A 770 15.30 -23.06 -13.49
CA GLN A 770 14.71 -21.74 -13.75
C GLN A 770 13.45 -21.47 -12.92
N PHE A 771 12.67 -22.49 -12.57
CA PHE A 771 11.40 -22.27 -11.87
C PHE A 771 11.56 -21.52 -10.53
N PRO A 772 12.53 -21.88 -9.65
CA PRO A 772 12.82 -21.09 -8.45
C PRO A 772 13.23 -19.64 -8.73
N PHE A 773 14.01 -19.39 -9.79
CA PHE A 773 14.39 -18.03 -10.19
C PHE A 773 13.20 -17.21 -10.69
N LEU A 774 12.22 -17.84 -11.34
CA LEU A 774 10.99 -17.18 -11.77
C LEU A 774 10.12 -16.78 -10.57
N LEU A 775 10.03 -17.64 -9.54
CA LEU A 775 9.32 -17.28 -8.30
C LEU A 775 10.00 -16.12 -7.56
N ALA A 776 11.32 -16.17 -7.42
CA ALA A 776 12.09 -15.11 -6.76
C ALA A 776 12.06 -13.79 -7.56
N GLY A 777 12.28 -13.85 -8.88
CA GLY A 777 12.19 -12.69 -9.77
C GLY A 777 10.78 -12.13 -9.88
N GLY A 778 9.76 -12.99 -9.69
CA GLY A 778 8.34 -12.63 -9.66
C GLY A 778 8.04 -11.58 -8.61
N ILE A 779 8.71 -11.61 -7.45
CA ILE A 779 8.51 -10.62 -6.37
C ILE A 779 8.74 -9.20 -6.88
N ILE A 780 9.84 -8.96 -7.59
CA ILE A 780 10.16 -7.62 -8.09
C ILE A 780 9.20 -7.24 -9.22
N ILE A 781 8.93 -8.18 -10.13
CA ILE A 781 8.05 -7.93 -11.28
C ILE A 781 6.61 -7.65 -10.86
N GLU A 782 6.11 -8.35 -9.85
CA GLU A 782 4.80 -8.10 -9.27
C GLU A 782 4.71 -6.71 -8.64
N ASN A 783 5.79 -6.20 -8.03
CA ASN A 783 5.81 -4.82 -7.54
C ASN A 783 5.85 -3.81 -8.70
N VAL A 784 6.71 -4.00 -9.69
CA VAL A 784 6.83 -3.08 -10.84
C VAL A 784 5.51 -2.96 -11.61
N PHE A 785 4.83 -4.08 -11.86
CA PHE A 785 3.53 -4.09 -12.53
C PHE A 785 2.35 -4.01 -11.55
N SER A 786 2.55 -3.71 -10.27
CA SER A 786 1.48 -3.67 -9.25
C SER A 786 0.53 -4.87 -9.28
N LEU A 787 1.05 -6.06 -9.58
CA LEU A 787 0.27 -7.29 -9.61
C LEU A 787 -0.06 -7.77 -8.19
N PRO A 788 -1.30 -8.20 -7.94
CA PRO A 788 -1.67 -8.77 -6.65
C PRO A 788 -1.21 -10.23 -6.54
N GLY A 789 0.10 -10.47 -6.53
CA GLY A 789 0.72 -11.79 -6.39
C GLY A 789 1.32 -12.06 -5.01
N LEU A 790 1.86 -13.27 -4.83
CA LEU A 790 2.44 -13.76 -3.57
C LEU A 790 3.71 -13.00 -3.18
N GLY A 791 4.51 -12.60 -4.16
CA GLY A 791 5.74 -11.85 -3.90
C GLY A 791 5.44 -10.47 -3.35
N ARG A 792 4.46 -9.77 -3.95
CA ARG A 792 3.97 -8.49 -3.40
C ARG A 792 3.35 -8.66 -2.01
N LEU A 793 2.59 -9.74 -1.78
CA LEU A 793 2.01 -10.03 -0.46
C LEU A 793 3.09 -10.23 0.62
N VAL A 794 4.15 -11.00 0.34
CA VAL A 794 5.28 -11.16 1.29
C VAL A 794 5.94 -9.82 1.57
N PHE A 795 6.19 -9.02 0.54
CA PHE A 795 6.81 -7.72 0.70
C PHE A 795 5.97 -6.79 1.59
N GLN A 796 4.65 -6.72 1.34
CA GLN A 796 3.72 -5.95 2.16
C GLN A 796 3.65 -6.46 3.60
N ALA A 797 3.57 -7.79 3.79
CA ALA A 797 3.53 -8.41 5.11
C ALA A 797 4.80 -8.15 5.92
N ILE A 798 5.97 -8.07 5.27
CA ILE A 798 7.23 -7.67 5.93
C ILE A 798 7.14 -6.22 6.42
N ILE A 799 6.67 -5.30 5.56
CA ILE A 799 6.55 -3.87 5.91
C ILE A 799 5.52 -3.66 7.03
N GLN A 800 4.39 -4.36 6.96
CA GLN A 800 3.29 -4.28 7.92
C GLN A 800 3.49 -5.18 9.15
N ARG A 801 4.60 -5.94 9.21
CA ARG A 801 4.92 -6.87 10.30
C ARG A 801 3.88 -7.94 10.57
N ASP A 802 3.20 -8.39 9.53
CA ASP A 802 2.35 -9.56 9.59
C ASP A 802 3.19 -10.84 9.52
N LEU A 803 3.77 -11.20 10.67
CA LEU A 803 4.73 -12.29 10.77
C LEU A 803 4.11 -13.65 10.40
N ILE A 804 2.81 -13.85 10.63
CA ILE A 804 2.12 -15.08 10.23
C ILE A 804 2.07 -15.18 8.71
N VAL A 805 1.66 -14.11 8.03
CA VAL A 805 1.63 -14.10 6.55
C VAL A 805 3.03 -14.31 5.98
N VAL A 806 4.06 -13.66 6.54
CA VAL A 806 5.46 -13.85 6.09
C VAL A 806 5.87 -15.32 6.23
N GLN A 807 5.70 -15.93 7.40
CA GLN A 807 6.07 -17.34 7.63
C GLN A 807 5.34 -18.29 6.69
N SER A 808 4.02 -18.14 6.58
CA SER A 808 3.17 -19.02 5.78
C SER A 808 3.45 -18.90 4.28
N VAL A 809 3.58 -17.68 3.75
CA VAL A 809 3.85 -17.50 2.31
C VAL A 809 5.28 -17.91 1.95
N VAL A 810 6.29 -17.59 2.76
CA VAL A 810 7.67 -18.03 2.52
C VAL A 810 7.76 -19.56 2.56
N PHE A 811 7.09 -20.22 3.50
CA PHE A 811 7.00 -21.68 3.54
C PHE A 811 6.37 -22.25 2.25
N LEU A 812 5.27 -21.67 1.78
CA LEU A 812 4.62 -22.10 0.55
C LEU A 812 5.47 -21.89 -0.71
N LEU A 813 6.24 -20.80 -0.77
CA LEU A 813 7.19 -20.57 -1.87
C LEU A 813 8.31 -21.62 -1.84
N VAL A 814 8.85 -21.96 -0.67
CA VAL A 814 9.84 -23.04 -0.53
C VAL A 814 9.23 -24.39 -0.91
N LEU A 815 8.00 -24.68 -0.48
CA LEU A 815 7.27 -25.88 -0.88
C LEU A 815 7.11 -25.96 -2.39
N ALA A 816 6.72 -24.87 -3.06
CA ALA A 816 6.58 -24.82 -4.51
C ALA A 816 7.91 -25.10 -5.24
N VAL A 817 9.03 -24.55 -4.73
CA VAL A 817 10.38 -24.81 -5.24
C VAL A 817 10.76 -26.29 -5.10
N ILE A 818 10.52 -26.88 -3.94
CA ILE A 818 10.81 -28.29 -3.66
C ILE A 818 9.94 -29.20 -4.54
N LEU A 819 8.65 -28.88 -4.70
CA LEU A 819 7.75 -29.62 -5.58
C LEU A 819 8.20 -29.56 -7.04
N ALA A 820 8.62 -28.39 -7.53
CA ALA A 820 9.17 -28.25 -8.87
C ALA A 820 10.42 -29.11 -9.04
N ALA A 821 11.38 -29.02 -8.11
CA ALA A 821 12.60 -29.84 -8.11
C ALA A 821 12.27 -31.34 -8.18
N PHE A 822 11.30 -31.80 -7.39
CA PHE A 822 10.83 -33.18 -7.40
C PHE A 822 10.20 -33.59 -8.76
N LEU A 823 9.43 -32.70 -9.41
CA LEU A 823 8.86 -32.97 -10.73
C LEU A 823 9.93 -33.09 -11.82
N ILE A 824 10.99 -32.29 -11.75
CA ILE A 824 12.12 -32.33 -12.68
C ILE A 824 12.92 -33.63 -12.49
N ASP A 825 13.16 -34.00 -11.24
CA ASP A 825 13.77 -35.27 -10.85
C ASP A 825 13.05 -36.48 -11.47
N ILE A 826 11.73 -36.42 -11.52
CA ILE A 826 10.89 -37.42 -12.19
C ILE A 826 11.05 -37.34 -13.72
N ALA A 827 11.02 -36.12 -14.28
CA ALA A 827 11.15 -35.90 -15.72
C ALA A 827 12.47 -36.46 -16.29
N TYR A 828 13.58 -36.32 -15.56
CA TYR A 828 14.87 -36.89 -15.96
C TYR A 828 14.83 -38.39 -16.20
N VAL A 829 14.07 -39.14 -15.39
CA VAL A 829 14.01 -40.60 -15.52
C VAL A 829 13.17 -41.04 -16.71
N GLY A 830 12.26 -40.18 -17.15
CA GLY A 830 11.54 -40.35 -18.41
C GLY A 830 12.45 -40.18 -19.64
N VAL A 831 13.41 -39.26 -19.57
CA VAL A 831 14.28 -38.88 -20.68
C VAL A 831 15.56 -39.69 -20.76
N ASP A 832 16.20 -40.01 -19.63
CA ASP A 832 17.40 -40.85 -19.57
C ASP A 832 17.13 -42.20 -18.86
N PRO A 833 16.97 -43.30 -19.62
CA PRO A 833 16.81 -44.64 -19.06
C PRO A 833 18.03 -45.16 -18.30
N ARG A 834 19.23 -44.58 -18.46
CA ARG A 834 20.48 -45.06 -17.85
C ARG A 834 20.57 -44.74 -16.37
N LEU A 835 19.88 -43.70 -15.91
CA LEU A 835 19.76 -43.34 -14.50
C LEU A 835 18.95 -44.37 -13.68
N ARG A 836 18.33 -45.36 -14.34
CA ARG A 836 17.55 -46.44 -13.70
C ARG A 836 18.40 -47.51 -13.01
N SER A 837 19.68 -47.63 -13.36
CA SER A 837 20.55 -48.74 -12.92
C SER A 837 21.74 -48.31 -12.06
N ALA A 838 21.92 -47.01 -11.76
CA ALA A 838 23.14 -46.50 -11.11
C ALA A 838 23.21 -46.75 -9.58
N ARG A 839 22.22 -47.39 -8.97
CA ARG A 839 22.30 -47.92 -7.59
C ARG A 839 21.56 -49.26 -7.50
N ARG A 840 22.24 -50.33 -7.91
CA ARG A 840 22.08 -51.63 -7.28
C ARG A 840 23.28 -51.88 -6.40
#